data_AF-A0AA90NWE4-F1
#
_entry.id   AF-A0AA90NWE4-F1
#
_cell.length_a   1.000
_cell.length_b   1.000
_cell.length_c   1.000
_cell.angle_alpha   90.00
_cell.angle_beta   90.00
_cell.angle_gamma   90.00
#
_symmetry.space_group_name_H-M   'P 1'
#
loop_
_entity.id
_entity.type
_entity.pdbx_description
1 polymer ?
#
loop_
_entity_poly.entity_id
_entity_poly.type
_entity_poly.pdbx_seq_one_letter_code
_entity_poly.pdbx_strand_id
1 'polypeptide(L)'
;MCTNLYFRRSLIFSLITITIIFNTGATLAVGDKNSATSPNNHHEIHGSIERTTPMDINSVIRLIQPELNIMSKDLQENTSTVRNSIIKTDTQPSQEIMSETISKRDKKTVDSMMQNMLIVSKDIEERALRKLILEGSFCNYIHYKITGDFVFVNEPLLTIMPNNLTVTGALKISRCVNLKTLSKNLNADTIEIEYCDNLTTIPDNLHIKYLHINGCHGLLLLPDTLIVDVTAKIVECSKLKHLPSNFVKINLIVENCGELKTLGHDLTLTGKLEVSQCHKLTTIVANDLTVGSFFINENKILETLANKVRTTETSGALLRASSIVICPNLRTLAETMIITRYLTITECPELTHLPTKLEVGGMFIISYCDKITTLGYRLNFTSRVSMTNLKNLKTIGNNIIIGGLLTLRDNPNLKTIGNDITAHGIICIGCPDLEEIGDRVTVENDFGLIGCTNLVTINNTLKVGGHFDLDYCVTLAHLPGEKFELGGDLSLAGCNNLTAIPGWITTLGAKKDGDTRRVYLPYNNSMIRTVTEELLKNEVQGMEFIRYQPTDGEEALYPISLHTFGTFTEAFTFWKNLASPSQTSVTNIPIPDLQPNESADLIKFLELLTTTTDYKDENTRNFMAERVISILPFIIKKSEYQEHFLNILFSYLSSCIDGINFSLNELETALLIKDAEAQAMKNNNPSTLKEVGMKMMILAKIKEISAEYITKKLSGNDPVSVRMGFQIGLQEKFNLPGLAKSMHFITFSGVNQEDIDKAIIRISDSCTDAELNIFLTTWEPWEKYQRFCYIPKFDTLSSVPVININECAILHDTCNEMVLLNNVHVSYDALCKFFIDSGNNPFTNDVLHWSDVHKLILSHK
;
A
#
# COMPACT_ATOMS: atom_id res chain seq x y z
N MET A 1 35.80 14.77 23.92
CA MET A 1 35.80 14.54 22.45
C MET A 1 35.41 13.09 22.20
N CYS A 2 34.61 12.84 21.15
CA CYS A 2 33.93 11.57 20.83
C CYS A 2 32.73 11.19 21.73
N THR A 3 31.57 11.78 21.42
CA THR A 3 30.19 11.25 21.64
C THR A 3 29.09 12.24 21.20
N ASN A 4 29.45 13.42 20.67
CA ASN A 4 28.49 14.47 20.30
C ASN A 4 28.36 14.67 18.76
N LEU A 5 28.53 13.60 17.97
CA LEU A 5 28.47 13.63 16.50
C LEU A 5 27.37 12.73 15.88
N TYR A 6 26.61 11.99 16.69
CA TYR A 6 25.46 11.20 16.22
C TYR A 6 24.11 11.92 16.37
N PHE A 7 24.02 12.96 17.21
CA PHE A 7 22.75 13.67 17.47
C PHE A 7 22.45 14.80 16.45
N ARG A 8 23.46 15.27 15.69
CA ARG A 8 23.30 16.36 14.70
C ARG A 8 23.01 15.91 13.26
N ARG A 9 22.98 14.60 12.96
CA ARG A 9 22.61 14.08 11.63
C ARG A 9 21.13 13.70 11.49
N SER A 10 20.39 13.51 12.59
CA SER A 10 18.94 13.20 12.53
C SER A 10 18.06 14.46 12.44
N LEU A 11 18.49 15.59 13.01
CA LEU A 11 17.74 16.85 12.93
C LEU A 11 17.87 17.59 11.58
N ILE A 12 18.96 17.35 10.84
CA ILE A 12 19.19 17.97 9.52
C ILE A 12 18.43 17.23 8.41
N PHE A 13 18.16 15.92 8.56
CA PHE A 13 17.31 15.18 7.62
C PHE A 13 15.81 15.50 7.76
N SER A 14 15.33 15.92 8.94
CA SER A 14 13.93 16.34 9.13
C SER A 14 13.64 17.79 8.68
N LEU A 15 14.66 18.64 8.57
CA LEU A 15 14.53 20.03 8.11
C LEU A 15 14.74 20.19 6.58
N ILE A 16 15.44 19.25 5.93
CA ILE A 16 15.56 19.22 4.46
C ILE A 16 14.26 18.70 3.80
N THR A 17 13.50 17.83 4.47
CA THR A 17 12.21 17.33 3.95
C THR A 17 11.08 18.35 4.05
N ILE A 18 11.18 19.33 4.95
CA ILE A 18 10.19 20.43 5.06
C ILE A 18 10.50 21.58 4.09
N THR A 19 11.75 21.72 3.62
CA THR A 19 12.13 22.79 2.68
C THR A 19 11.94 22.37 1.21
N ILE A 20 11.84 21.07 0.90
CA ILE A 20 11.58 20.57 -0.47
C ILE A 20 10.08 20.55 -0.83
N ILE A 21 9.17 20.67 0.15
CA ILE A 21 7.70 20.70 -0.10
C ILE A 21 7.17 22.13 -0.36
N PHE A 22 7.96 23.18 -0.12
CA PHE A 22 7.54 24.57 -0.39
C PHE A 22 8.06 25.16 -1.72
N ASN A 23 8.73 24.37 -2.58
CA ASN A 23 9.32 24.90 -3.82
C ASN A 23 9.00 24.13 -5.11
N THR A 24 7.85 23.46 -5.17
CA THR A 24 7.24 22.97 -6.42
C THR A 24 5.88 23.61 -6.63
N GLY A 25 5.90 24.95 -6.67
CA GLY A 25 4.84 25.80 -7.24
C GLY A 25 5.39 26.63 -8.40
N ALA A 26 6.35 26.09 -9.16
CA ALA A 26 6.89 26.69 -10.37
C ALA A 26 6.32 25.96 -11.60
N THR A 27 5.42 26.64 -12.29
CA THR A 27 4.88 26.31 -13.60
C THR A 27 5.98 25.97 -14.61
N LEU A 28 5.86 24.81 -15.27
CA LEU A 28 6.43 24.56 -16.59
C LEU A 28 5.74 25.52 -17.58
N ALA A 29 6.43 26.60 -17.94
CA ALA A 29 6.11 27.42 -19.10
C ALA A 29 7.19 27.16 -20.16
N VAL A 30 6.85 26.37 -21.18
CA VAL A 30 7.53 26.38 -22.48
C VAL A 30 6.48 26.89 -23.48
N GLY A 31 6.78 28.00 -24.14
CA GLY A 31 5.90 28.52 -25.21
C GLY A 31 6.12 29.99 -25.57
N ASP A 32 7.13 30.22 -26.40
CA ASP A 32 7.20 31.19 -27.49
C ASP A 32 6.91 32.70 -27.34
N LYS A 33 7.79 33.45 -28.01
CA LYS A 33 7.68 34.87 -28.36
C LYS A 33 6.56 35.06 -29.39
N ASN A 34 5.66 36.02 -29.15
CA ASN A 34 5.46 37.21 -30.02
C ASN A 34 4.23 38.05 -29.63
N SER A 35 4.49 39.35 -29.50
CA SER A 35 3.71 40.52 -29.94
C SER A 35 2.27 40.79 -29.45
N ALA A 36 2.15 42.00 -28.87
CA ALA A 36 1.24 43.08 -29.27
C ALA A 36 -0.03 43.38 -28.42
N THR A 37 -0.01 44.63 -27.90
CA THR A 37 -1.08 45.63 -27.82
C THR A 37 -2.18 45.58 -26.73
N SER A 38 -2.06 46.55 -25.81
CA SER A 38 -3.08 47.28 -25.00
C SER A 38 -4.26 47.85 -25.83
N PRO A 39 -5.36 48.48 -25.31
CA PRO A 39 -5.83 48.80 -23.91
C PRO A 39 -7.35 48.52 -23.59
N ASN A 40 -7.71 48.69 -22.31
CA ASN A 40 -8.97 49.24 -21.72
C ASN A 40 -10.38 48.80 -22.22
N ASN A 41 -11.24 48.29 -21.33
CA ASN A 41 -12.32 49.06 -20.66
C ASN A 41 -13.32 48.20 -19.84
N HIS A 42 -13.52 48.66 -18.60
CA HIS A 42 -14.73 48.68 -17.74
C HIS A 42 -15.96 47.84 -18.07
N HIS A 43 -16.45 47.10 -17.05
CA HIS A 43 -17.78 47.34 -16.47
C HIS A 43 -17.80 46.96 -14.97
N GLU A 44 -17.72 47.99 -14.13
CA GLU A 44 -18.10 47.98 -12.71
C GLU A 44 -19.62 48.15 -12.56
N ILE A 45 -20.23 47.43 -11.63
CA ILE A 45 -21.42 47.91 -10.91
C ILE A 45 -21.17 47.71 -9.40
N HIS A 46 -21.35 48.82 -8.67
CA HIS A 46 -20.99 49.11 -7.30
C HIS A 46 -21.82 48.41 -6.20
N GLY A 47 -21.16 48.15 -5.07
CA GLY A 47 -21.73 48.05 -3.73
C GLY A 47 -20.72 48.56 -2.70
N SER A 48 -20.89 49.81 -2.29
CA SER A 48 -19.97 50.65 -1.51
C SER A 48 -19.79 50.19 -0.05
N ILE A 49 -18.55 50.03 0.41
CA ILE A 49 -18.21 50.03 1.84
C ILE A 49 -17.52 51.36 2.15
N GLU A 50 -18.23 52.20 2.91
CA GLU A 50 -17.73 53.45 3.45
C GLU A 50 -16.56 53.22 4.41
N ARG A 51 -15.51 54.03 4.25
CA ARG A 51 -14.46 54.19 5.26
C ARG A 51 -15.07 54.86 6.49
N THR A 52 -15.27 54.11 7.56
CA THR A 52 -15.60 54.68 8.87
C THR A 52 -14.34 55.19 9.54
N THR A 53 -14.36 56.48 9.89
CA THR A 53 -13.33 57.19 10.66
C THR A 53 -13.24 56.66 12.10
N PRO A 54 -12.08 56.77 12.77
CA PRO A 54 -11.91 56.33 14.16
C PRO A 54 -12.83 57.08 15.11
N MET A 55 -13.52 56.34 15.99
CA MET A 55 -14.33 56.88 17.08
C MET A 55 -13.51 57.79 18.02
N ASP A 56 -14.07 58.96 18.33
CA ASP A 56 -13.57 59.89 19.35
C ASP A 56 -13.83 59.33 20.76
N ILE A 57 -12.75 58.91 21.42
CA ILE A 57 -12.72 58.36 22.79
C ILE A 57 -13.37 59.31 23.81
N ASN A 58 -13.37 60.63 23.57
CA ASN A 58 -13.97 61.60 24.50
C ASN A 58 -15.51 61.56 24.49
N SER A 59 -16.11 61.08 23.40
CA SER A 59 -17.57 60.90 23.30
C SER A 59 -18.03 59.65 24.06
N VAL A 60 -17.19 58.62 24.14
CA VAL A 60 -17.42 57.41 24.96
C VAL A 60 -17.25 57.70 26.45
N ILE A 61 -16.29 58.55 26.84
CA ILE A 61 -16.10 58.96 28.25
C ILE A 61 -17.31 59.75 28.79
N ARG A 62 -17.98 60.57 27.96
CA ARG A 62 -19.19 61.30 28.37
C ARG A 62 -20.42 60.40 28.59
N LEU A 63 -20.46 59.22 27.97
CA LEU A 63 -21.56 58.27 28.10
C LEU A 63 -21.47 57.39 29.37
N ILE A 64 -20.28 57.23 29.96
CA ILE A 64 -20.04 56.34 31.12
C ILE A 64 -19.90 57.12 32.44
N GLN A 65 -19.73 58.45 32.36
CA GLN A 65 -19.63 59.34 33.52
C GLN A 65 -20.82 59.30 34.51
N PRO A 66 -22.09 59.08 34.09
CA PRO A 66 -23.21 58.99 35.02
C PRO A 66 -23.19 57.73 35.90
N GLU A 67 -22.70 56.60 35.40
CA GLU A 67 -22.62 55.32 36.14
C GLU A 67 -21.44 55.29 37.12
N LEU A 68 -20.31 55.94 36.78
CA LEU A 68 -19.18 56.13 37.70
C LEU A 68 -19.52 57.04 38.90
N ASN A 69 -20.43 58.00 38.73
CA ASN A 69 -20.88 58.87 39.81
C ASN A 69 -21.86 58.18 40.78
N ILE A 70 -22.54 57.09 40.36
CA ILE A 70 -23.41 56.29 41.23
C ILE A 70 -22.56 55.37 42.12
N MET A 71 -21.51 54.74 41.56
CA MET A 71 -20.56 53.93 42.35
C MET A 71 -19.74 54.74 43.36
N SER A 72 -19.49 56.03 43.10
CA SER A 72 -18.81 56.93 44.03
C SER A 72 -19.64 57.27 45.28
N LYS A 73 -20.97 57.16 45.20
CA LYS A 73 -21.88 57.53 46.31
C LYS A 73 -22.03 56.38 47.31
N ASP A 74 -22.03 55.14 46.83
CA ASP A 74 -22.07 53.93 47.67
C ASP A 74 -20.75 53.69 48.44
N LEU A 75 -19.62 54.20 47.93
CA LEU A 75 -18.33 54.14 48.63
C LEU A 75 -18.19 55.18 49.77
N GLN A 76 -18.96 56.27 49.74
CA GLN A 76 -18.92 57.31 50.79
C GLN A 76 -19.86 57.02 51.97
N GLU A 77 -20.93 56.25 51.79
CA GLU A 77 -21.82 55.90 52.92
C GLU A 77 -21.28 54.78 53.82
N ASN A 78 -20.34 53.95 53.35
CA ASN A 78 -19.70 52.90 54.16
C ASN A 78 -18.44 53.36 54.94
N THR A 79 -17.98 54.60 54.76
CA THR A 79 -16.77 55.12 55.42
C THR A 79 -17.06 56.03 56.63
N SER A 80 -18.33 56.35 56.92
CA SER A 80 -18.74 57.15 58.09
C SER A 80 -18.91 56.37 59.40
N THR A 81 -19.03 55.04 59.37
CA THR A 81 -19.29 54.24 60.58
C THR A 81 -18.03 53.70 61.27
N VAL A 82 -16.86 53.74 60.59
CA VAL A 82 -15.60 53.19 61.12
C VAL A 82 -14.66 54.28 61.66
N ARG A 83 -14.96 55.57 61.44
CA ARG A 83 -14.06 56.69 61.78
C ARG A 83 -14.14 57.19 63.23
N ASN A 84 -15.03 56.66 64.07
CA ASN A 84 -15.30 57.18 65.41
C ASN A 84 -14.74 56.35 66.59
N SER A 85 -13.86 55.38 66.38
CA SER A 85 -13.35 54.55 67.49
C SER A 85 -11.84 54.55 67.74
N ILE A 86 -11.01 55.30 66.99
CA ILE A 86 -9.55 55.32 67.25
C ILE A 86 -8.96 56.72 67.05
N ILE A 87 -9.13 57.61 68.02
CA ILE A 87 -8.24 58.77 68.25
C ILE A 87 -8.03 58.92 69.77
N LYS A 88 -6.78 58.64 70.20
CA LYS A 88 -6.06 58.99 71.45
C LYS A 88 -5.08 57.83 71.71
N THR A 89 -3.76 57.95 71.69
CA THR A 89 -2.85 59.07 71.95
C THR A 89 -1.50 58.81 71.27
N ASP A 90 -0.95 59.86 70.66
CA ASP A 90 0.47 60.00 70.31
C ASP A 90 1.37 59.85 71.54
N THR A 91 2.43 59.03 71.38
CA THR A 91 3.79 59.34 71.84
C THR A 91 4.76 58.39 71.12
N GLN A 92 5.65 58.92 70.28
CA GLN A 92 6.91 58.26 69.96
C GLN A 92 7.76 58.10 71.25
N PRO A 93 8.55 57.04 71.35
CA PRO A 93 9.99 57.25 71.13
C PRO A 93 10.69 56.14 70.35
N SER A 94 11.66 56.57 69.53
CA SER A 94 13.06 56.13 69.48
C SER A 94 13.46 54.65 69.40
N GLN A 95 14.49 54.45 68.59
CA GLN A 95 15.26 53.23 68.34
C GLN A 95 15.78 52.51 69.58
N GLU A 96 16.13 51.24 69.38
CA GLU A 96 16.85 50.33 70.30
C GLU A 96 16.04 49.87 71.53
N ILE A 97 15.49 48.65 71.41
CA ILE A 97 15.43 47.56 72.42
C ILE A 97 14.38 46.58 71.88
N MET A 98 14.81 45.61 71.07
CA MET A 98 14.11 44.32 70.93
C MET A 98 15.03 43.25 70.32
N SER A 99 16.29 43.22 70.73
CA SER A 99 17.22 42.12 70.43
C SER A 99 17.43 41.16 71.61
N GLU A 100 16.75 41.30 72.75
CA GLU A 100 17.11 40.47 73.93
C GLU A 100 15.96 40.04 74.87
N THR A 101 14.69 39.99 74.45
CA THR A 101 13.63 39.45 75.32
C THR A 101 12.56 38.63 74.59
N ILE A 102 12.99 37.67 73.77
CA ILE A 102 12.13 36.56 73.32
C ILE A 102 12.89 35.24 73.55
N SER A 103 13.18 34.97 74.82
CA SER A 103 13.50 33.63 75.30
C SER A 103 12.55 33.37 76.47
N LYS A 104 11.69 32.36 76.31
CA LYS A 104 10.66 31.90 77.27
C LYS A 104 9.28 32.60 77.27
N ARG A 105 8.70 32.88 76.09
CA ARG A 105 7.24 32.83 75.95
C ARG A 105 6.87 31.61 75.10
N ASP A 106 5.90 30.86 75.60
CA ASP A 106 5.44 29.59 75.04
C ASP A 106 5.07 29.78 73.56
N LYS A 107 5.64 28.97 72.67
CA LYS A 107 5.46 29.09 71.21
C LYS A 107 3.97 29.06 70.84
N LYS A 108 3.18 28.30 71.60
CA LYS A 108 1.71 28.25 71.52
C LYS A 108 1.02 29.56 71.85
N THR A 109 1.53 30.35 72.80
CA THR A 109 0.92 31.63 73.20
C THR A 109 1.23 32.73 72.18
N VAL A 110 2.42 32.71 71.58
CA VAL A 110 2.78 33.62 70.48
C VAL A 110 2.02 33.27 69.21
N ASP A 111 1.90 31.98 68.87
CA ASP A 111 1.09 31.52 67.73
C ASP A 111 -0.40 31.83 67.93
N SER A 112 -0.94 31.72 69.16
CA SER A 112 -2.31 32.11 69.51
C SER A 112 -2.56 33.62 69.45
N MET A 113 -1.60 34.45 69.88
CA MET A 113 -1.70 35.91 69.78
C MET A 113 -1.55 36.40 68.33
N MET A 114 -0.68 35.76 67.53
CA MET A 114 -0.43 36.11 66.13
C MET A 114 -1.53 35.59 65.18
N GLN A 115 -2.26 34.52 65.53
CA GLN A 115 -3.44 34.07 64.79
C GLN A 115 -4.57 35.11 64.75
N ASN A 116 -4.62 36.03 65.72
CA ASN A 116 -5.60 37.11 65.80
C ASN A 116 -5.11 38.45 65.21
N MET A 117 -3.89 38.53 64.66
CA MET A 117 -3.38 39.72 63.96
C MET A 117 -3.79 39.70 62.49
N LEU A 118 -4.19 40.87 61.97
CA LEU A 118 -4.33 41.07 60.52
C LEU A 118 -3.01 40.70 59.82
N ILE A 119 -3.11 39.96 58.71
CA ILE A 119 -1.98 39.68 57.82
C ILE A 119 -1.44 41.03 57.33
N VAL A 120 -0.20 41.35 57.68
CA VAL A 120 0.46 42.59 57.27
C VAL A 120 1.09 42.37 55.90
N SER A 121 0.72 43.18 54.91
CA SER A 121 1.32 43.15 53.57
C SER A 121 2.61 43.97 53.53
N LYS A 122 3.66 43.42 52.91
CA LYS A 122 4.98 44.04 52.80
C LYS A 122 5.54 43.88 51.39
N ASP A 123 5.67 45.01 50.69
CA ASP A 123 6.51 45.09 49.49
C ASP A 123 7.98 44.95 49.91
N ILE A 124 8.72 44.06 49.24
CA ILE A 124 10.10 43.75 49.58
C ILE A 124 10.92 43.50 48.31
N GLU A 125 12.19 43.89 48.33
CA GLU A 125 13.11 43.56 47.25
C GLU A 125 13.40 42.05 47.22
N GLU A 126 13.54 41.51 46.01
CA GLU A 126 13.84 40.08 45.76
C GLU A 126 15.02 39.59 46.60
N ARG A 127 16.14 40.34 46.58
CA ARG A 127 17.38 39.97 47.30
C ARG A 127 17.18 39.87 48.81
N ALA A 128 16.36 40.78 49.37
CA ALA A 128 16.06 40.80 50.80
C ALA A 128 15.17 39.61 51.19
N LEU A 129 14.13 39.31 50.40
CA LEU A 129 13.28 38.15 50.65
C LEU A 129 14.03 36.83 50.46
N ARG A 130 14.84 36.70 49.41
CA ARG A 130 15.70 35.53 49.20
C ARG A 130 16.55 35.24 50.44
N LYS A 131 17.22 36.25 50.98
CA LYS A 131 18.04 36.10 52.19
C LYS A 131 17.22 35.56 53.36
N LEU A 132 16.04 36.14 53.63
CA LEU A 132 15.15 35.68 54.69
C LEU A 132 14.69 34.23 54.51
N ILE A 133 14.43 33.81 53.26
CA ILE A 133 14.04 32.44 52.91
C ILE A 133 15.18 31.45 53.17
N LEU A 134 16.38 31.74 52.66
CA LEU A 134 17.54 30.85 52.80
C LEU A 134 18.05 30.75 54.24
N GLU A 135 17.85 31.80 55.06
CA GLU A 135 18.16 31.81 56.49
C GLU A 135 17.01 31.26 57.36
N GLY A 136 15.87 30.89 56.76
CA GLY A 136 14.68 30.42 57.50
C GLY A 136 14.10 31.44 58.49
N SER A 137 14.36 32.73 58.27
CA SER A 137 14.06 33.83 59.21
C SER A 137 12.84 34.68 58.79
N PHE A 138 12.02 34.19 57.86
CA PHE A 138 10.78 34.85 57.44
C PHE A 138 9.62 34.62 58.42
N CYS A 139 8.62 35.51 58.40
CA CYS A 139 7.43 35.42 59.24
C CYS A 139 6.22 34.96 58.42
N ASN A 140 5.59 33.84 58.80
CA ASN A 140 4.43 33.29 58.10
C ASN A 140 3.15 34.15 58.21
N TYR A 141 3.12 35.12 59.13
CA TYR A 141 2.01 36.06 59.30
C TYR A 141 2.15 37.34 58.44
N ILE A 142 3.26 37.49 57.71
CA ILE A 142 3.49 38.58 56.75
C ILE A 142 3.14 38.08 55.34
N HIS A 143 2.41 38.90 54.59
CA HIS A 143 2.22 38.72 53.15
C HIS A 143 3.34 39.45 52.40
N TYR A 144 4.27 38.70 51.83
CA TYR A 144 5.38 39.27 51.08
C TYR A 144 4.99 39.51 49.63
N LYS A 145 5.33 40.68 49.07
CA LYS A 145 5.05 41.01 47.68
C LYS A 145 6.34 41.38 46.94
N ILE A 146 6.61 40.65 45.86
CA ILE A 146 7.75 40.85 44.94
C ILE A 146 7.25 41.44 43.62
N THR A 147 7.94 42.50 43.17
CA THR A 147 7.75 43.05 41.82
C THR A 147 8.68 42.32 40.84
N GLY A 148 8.14 41.83 39.71
CA GLY A 148 8.89 41.07 38.71
C GLY A 148 9.01 39.58 38.99
N ASP A 149 9.92 38.92 38.27
CA ASP A 149 10.20 37.49 38.40
C ASP A 149 10.94 37.17 39.71
N PHE A 150 10.65 36.02 40.29
CA PHE A 150 11.37 35.50 41.45
C PHE A 150 12.00 34.14 41.12
N VAL A 151 13.34 34.07 41.08
CA VAL A 151 14.06 32.99 40.41
C VAL A 151 15.04 32.26 41.33
N PHE A 152 14.79 31.01 41.71
CA PHE A 152 15.75 30.17 42.45
C PHE A 152 16.40 29.16 41.51
N VAL A 153 17.73 29.06 41.52
CA VAL A 153 18.48 28.10 40.68
C VAL A 153 19.56 27.44 41.51
N ASN A 154 19.50 26.11 41.62
CA ASN A 154 20.50 25.30 42.32
C ASN A 154 20.73 25.76 43.78
N GLU A 155 19.64 25.99 44.51
CA GLU A 155 19.66 26.51 45.88
C GLU A 155 19.41 25.37 46.88
N PRO A 156 20.45 24.71 47.43
CA PRO A 156 20.29 23.55 48.31
C PRO A 156 19.71 23.91 49.69
N LEU A 157 19.80 25.17 50.11
CA LEU A 157 19.24 25.65 51.38
C LEU A 157 17.74 25.97 51.28
N LEU A 158 17.18 26.05 50.06
CA LEU A 158 15.76 26.28 49.86
C LEU A 158 14.97 25.01 50.24
N THR A 159 14.43 24.98 51.45
CA THR A 159 13.66 23.86 51.99
C THR A 159 12.17 24.17 52.14
N ILE A 160 11.83 25.43 52.45
CA ILE A 160 10.48 25.94 52.70
C ILE A 160 10.36 27.40 52.22
N MET A 161 9.13 27.82 51.89
CA MET A 161 8.78 29.19 51.51
C MET A 161 7.80 29.81 52.51
N PRO A 162 7.69 31.15 52.61
CA PRO A 162 6.66 31.81 53.43
C PRO A 162 5.26 31.41 53.01
N ASN A 163 4.33 31.30 53.96
CA ASN A 163 2.94 30.94 53.67
C ASN A 163 2.25 31.90 52.70
N ASN A 164 2.53 33.21 52.78
CA ASN A 164 1.84 34.25 52.02
C ASN A 164 2.82 34.98 51.09
N LEU A 165 2.71 34.76 49.78
CA LEU A 165 3.63 35.32 48.80
C LEU A 165 2.89 35.74 47.52
N THR A 166 3.05 36.99 47.11
CA THR A 166 2.66 37.48 45.79
C THR A 166 3.90 37.77 44.95
N VAL A 167 3.97 37.17 43.76
CA VAL A 167 4.96 37.46 42.73
C VAL A 167 4.21 38.03 41.53
N THR A 168 4.48 39.28 41.18
CA THR A 168 3.79 39.93 40.04
C THR A 168 4.28 39.44 38.68
N GLY A 169 5.48 38.85 38.61
CA GLY A 169 6.00 38.15 37.43
C GLY A 169 5.92 36.62 37.58
N ALA A 170 6.91 35.91 37.03
CA ALA A 170 7.01 34.46 37.11
C ALA A 170 7.77 33.99 38.37
N LEU A 171 7.26 32.96 39.05
CA LEU A 171 8.04 32.20 40.03
C LEU A 171 8.76 31.05 39.32
N LYS A 172 10.09 31.11 39.27
CA LYS A 172 10.94 30.11 38.60
C LYS A 172 11.82 29.41 39.63
N ILE A 173 11.73 28.09 39.73
CA ILE A 173 12.50 27.29 40.69
C ILE A 173 13.13 26.11 39.96
N SER A 174 14.46 26.12 39.82
CA SER A 174 15.20 25.07 39.11
C SER A 174 16.23 24.42 40.03
N ARG A 175 16.30 23.08 40.02
CA ARG A 175 17.32 22.27 40.72
C ARG A 175 17.38 22.51 42.24
N CYS A 176 16.27 22.93 42.85
CA CYS A 176 16.16 23.14 44.30
C CYS A 176 15.70 21.85 44.98
N VAL A 177 16.58 20.85 45.00
CA VAL A 177 16.25 19.46 45.33
C VAL A 177 15.72 19.24 46.75
N ASN A 178 15.94 20.16 47.68
CA ASN A 178 15.48 20.05 49.06
C ASN A 178 14.13 20.75 49.34
N LEU A 179 13.57 21.44 48.35
CA LEU A 179 12.29 22.12 48.47
C LEU A 179 11.15 21.09 48.55
N LYS A 180 10.35 21.16 49.62
CA LYS A 180 9.25 20.21 49.85
C LYS A 180 7.88 20.74 49.43
N THR A 181 7.65 22.03 49.63
CA THR A 181 6.35 22.68 49.39
C THR A 181 6.55 24.13 48.98
N LEU A 182 5.68 24.63 48.09
CA LEU A 182 5.59 26.05 47.78
C LEU A 182 4.82 26.80 48.87
N SER A 183 4.75 28.12 48.74
CA SER A 183 3.91 29.00 49.56
C SER A 183 2.44 28.57 49.50
N LYS A 184 1.79 28.42 50.68
CA LYS A 184 0.40 27.97 50.79
C LYS A 184 -0.58 28.90 50.08
N ASN A 185 -0.43 30.20 50.27
CA ASN A 185 -1.24 31.27 49.68
C ASN A 185 -0.40 32.01 48.63
N LEU A 186 0.10 31.26 47.64
CA LEU A 186 0.89 31.80 46.54
C LEU A 186 -0.03 32.49 45.53
N ASN A 187 0.34 33.70 45.11
CA ASN A 187 -0.26 34.40 43.99
C ASN A 187 0.82 34.72 42.95
N ALA A 188 0.72 34.14 41.75
CA ALA A 188 1.62 34.38 40.63
C ALA A 188 0.91 34.04 39.31
N ASP A 189 1.18 34.77 38.23
CA ASP A 189 0.58 34.45 36.92
C ASP A 189 1.24 33.24 36.25
N THR A 190 2.54 33.02 36.52
CA THR A 190 3.35 31.97 35.89
C THR A 190 4.20 31.24 36.93
N ILE A 191 4.19 29.91 36.88
CA ILE A 191 5.03 29.06 37.72
C ILE A 191 5.82 28.09 36.83
N GLU A 192 7.14 28.12 36.97
CA GLU A 192 8.07 27.20 36.31
C GLU A 192 8.90 26.48 37.37
N ILE A 193 8.79 25.14 37.42
CA ILE A 193 9.50 24.31 38.39
C ILE A 193 10.23 23.21 37.65
N GLU A 194 11.55 23.15 37.80
CA GLU A 194 12.39 22.20 37.11
C GLU A 194 13.28 21.44 38.09
N TYR A 195 13.36 20.11 37.95
CA TYR A 195 14.30 19.25 38.68
C TYR A 195 14.26 19.43 40.22
N CYS A 196 13.06 19.58 40.78
CA CYS A 196 12.83 19.71 42.22
C CYS A 196 12.29 18.38 42.79
N ASP A 197 13.18 17.41 42.96
CA ASP A 197 12.81 16.00 43.22
C ASP A 197 12.12 15.72 44.55
N ASN A 198 12.26 16.57 45.58
CA ASN A 198 11.56 16.42 46.85
C ASN A 198 10.23 17.18 46.93
N LEU A 199 9.84 17.91 45.88
CA LEU A 199 8.53 18.55 45.81
C LEU A 199 7.47 17.48 45.57
N THR A 200 6.55 17.31 46.53
CA THR A 200 5.54 16.23 46.47
C THR A 200 4.18 16.69 45.99
N THR A 201 3.86 17.98 46.09
CA THR A 201 2.58 18.58 45.68
C THR A 201 2.73 20.06 45.32
N ILE A 202 1.74 20.58 44.59
CA ILE A 202 1.50 22.02 44.39
C ILE A 202 0.44 22.49 45.42
N PRO A 203 0.42 23.77 45.83
CA PRO A 203 -0.60 24.31 46.75
C PRO A 203 -2.03 24.22 46.21
N ASP A 204 -2.98 24.01 47.12
CA ASP A 204 -4.41 24.10 46.83
C ASP A 204 -4.85 25.54 46.50
N ASN A 205 -5.96 25.68 45.78
CA ASN A 205 -6.60 26.95 45.42
C ASN A 205 -5.69 27.93 44.65
N LEU A 206 -4.71 27.40 43.94
CA LEU A 206 -3.78 28.17 43.13
C LEU A 206 -4.42 28.49 41.76
N HIS A 207 -4.46 29.76 41.39
CA HIS A 207 -4.95 30.23 40.10
C HIS A 207 -3.82 30.90 39.33
N ILE A 208 -3.41 30.30 38.22
CA ILE A 208 -2.28 30.73 37.38
C ILE A 208 -2.67 30.71 35.90
N LYS A 209 -1.96 31.45 35.07
CA LYS A 209 -2.11 31.38 33.61
C LYS A 209 -1.26 30.27 33.00
N TYR A 210 -0.02 30.15 33.47
CA TYR A 210 0.97 29.22 32.90
C TYR A 210 1.61 28.37 33.99
N LEU A 211 1.55 27.05 33.80
CA LEU A 211 2.22 26.06 34.62
C LEU A 211 3.23 25.28 33.79
N HIS A 212 4.49 25.27 34.22
CA HIS A 212 5.52 24.39 33.68
C HIS A 212 6.17 23.62 34.82
N ILE A 213 6.04 22.30 34.80
CA ILE A 213 6.73 21.40 35.73
C ILE A 213 7.54 20.42 34.89
N ASN A 214 8.85 20.35 35.15
CA ASN A 214 9.76 19.47 34.43
C ASN A 214 10.66 18.70 35.42
N GLY A 215 10.81 17.39 35.23
CA GLY A 215 11.76 16.57 35.98
C GLY A 215 11.55 16.56 37.49
N CYS A 216 10.33 16.82 37.97
CA CYS A 216 9.99 16.79 39.40
C CYS A 216 9.53 15.38 39.78
N HIS A 217 10.47 14.45 39.94
CA HIS A 217 10.18 13.03 40.09
C HIS A 217 9.47 12.64 41.40
N GLY A 218 9.50 13.52 42.42
CA GLY A 218 8.78 13.34 43.68
C GLY A 218 7.31 13.73 43.66
N LEU A 219 6.85 14.42 42.61
CA LEU A 219 5.50 14.97 42.53
C LEU A 219 4.48 13.83 42.45
N LEU A 220 3.60 13.73 43.46
CA LEU A 220 2.63 12.65 43.57
C LEU A 220 1.30 13.00 42.93
N LEU A 221 0.83 14.23 43.14
CA LEU A 221 -0.47 14.73 42.70
C LEU A 221 -0.42 16.23 42.43
N LEU A 222 -1.29 16.66 41.52
CA LEU A 222 -1.71 18.04 41.36
C LEU A 222 -3.12 18.15 41.94
N PRO A 223 -3.41 19.17 42.76
CA PRO A 223 -4.70 19.26 43.44
C PRO A 223 -5.82 19.61 42.45
N ASP A 224 -7.02 19.03 42.64
CA ASP A 224 -8.22 19.34 41.83
C ASP A 224 -8.68 20.80 41.95
N THR A 225 -8.16 21.54 42.93
CA THR A 225 -8.42 22.98 43.12
C THR A 225 -7.49 23.89 42.31
N LEU A 226 -6.49 23.33 41.60
CA LEU A 226 -5.53 24.06 40.78
C LEU A 226 -6.16 24.56 39.49
N ILE A 227 -6.31 25.87 39.32
CA ILE A 227 -6.85 26.47 38.10
C ILE A 227 -5.71 26.98 37.23
N VAL A 228 -5.68 26.51 35.97
CA VAL A 228 -4.77 26.99 34.94
C VAL A 228 -5.60 27.59 33.80
N ASP A 229 -5.31 28.82 33.39
CA ASP A 229 -6.12 29.50 32.35
C ASP A 229 -5.63 29.26 30.91
N VAL A 230 -4.33 29.07 30.70
CA VAL A 230 -3.75 29.08 29.34
C VAL A 230 -3.03 27.78 29.00
N THR A 231 -1.97 27.43 29.72
CA THR A 231 -1.14 26.26 29.39
C THR A 231 -0.64 25.56 30.65
N ALA A 232 -0.82 24.24 30.69
CA ALA A 232 -0.15 23.36 31.62
C ALA A 232 0.80 22.43 30.87
N LYS A 233 2.10 22.48 31.21
CA LYS A 233 3.14 21.62 30.68
C LYS A 233 3.75 20.81 31.82
N ILE A 234 3.61 19.49 31.75
CA ILE A 234 4.05 18.55 32.78
C ILE A 234 4.94 17.51 32.11
N VAL A 235 6.22 17.53 32.44
CA VAL A 235 7.26 16.73 31.78
C VAL A 235 8.07 15.98 32.83
N GLU A 236 8.41 14.72 32.55
CA GLU A 236 9.32 13.91 33.39
C GLU A 236 8.87 13.78 34.87
N CYS A 237 7.56 13.87 35.15
CA CYS A 237 7.00 13.73 36.49
C CYS A 237 6.67 12.25 36.76
N SER A 238 7.71 11.45 37.05
CA SER A 238 7.61 9.99 37.03
C SER A 238 6.62 9.38 38.03
N LYS A 239 6.42 9.97 39.22
CA LYS A 239 5.49 9.46 40.25
C LYS A 239 4.08 10.03 40.18
N LEU A 240 3.80 10.94 39.25
CA LEU A 240 2.50 11.59 39.12
C LEU A 240 1.44 10.57 38.66
N LYS A 241 0.38 10.40 39.45
CA LYS A 241 -0.64 9.37 39.20
C LYS A 241 -1.93 9.88 38.55
N HIS A 242 -2.28 11.14 38.82
CA HIS A 242 -3.51 11.75 38.36
C HIS A 242 -3.26 13.21 37.98
N LEU A 243 -3.98 13.66 36.95
CA LEU A 243 -4.09 15.09 36.63
C LEU A 243 -5.38 15.65 37.22
N PRO A 244 -5.44 16.97 37.46
CA PRO A 244 -6.64 17.63 37.95
C PRO A 244 -7.81 17.51 36.97
N SER A 245 -9.00 17.26 37.50
CA SER A 245 -10.24 17.16 36.71
C SER A 245 -10.70 18.49 36.11
N ASN A 246 -10.19 19.61 36.62
CA ASN A 246 -10.59 20.96 36.24
C ASN A 246 -9.69 21.60 35.15
N PHE A 247 -8.79 20.83 34.52
CA PHE A 247 -8.03 21.26 33.35
C PHE A 247 -8.94 21.40 32.13
N VAL A 248 -9.69 22.50 32.12
CA VAL A 248 -10.72 22.82 31.13
C VAL A 248 -10.26 24.04 30.33
N LYS A 249 -10.42 23.99 29.00
CA LYS A 249 -10.11 25.11 28.08
C LYS A 249 -8.63 25.54 27.99
N ILE A 250 -7.69 24.70 28.41
CA ILE A 250 -6.24 24.99 28.31
C ILE A 250 -5.55 24.28 27.13
N ASN A 251 -4.29 24.65 26.88
CA ASN A 251 -3.32 23.76 26.24
C ASN A 251 -2.70 22.84 27.29
N LEU A 252 -2.68 21.54 27.03
CA LEU A 252 -2.14 20.53 27.94
C LEU A 252 -1.03 19.75 27.25
N ILE A 253 0.18 19.79 27.81
CA ILE A 253 1.34 19.03 27.34
C ILE A 253 1.77 18.10 28.48
N VAL A 254 1.74 16.79 28.21
CA VAL A 254 2.13 15.74 29.16
C VAL A 254 3.15 14.84 28.48
N GLU A 255 4.37 14.82 29.01
CA GLU A 255 5.47 14.07 28.41
C GLU A 255 6.23 13.26 29.46
N ASN A 256 6.56 12.00 29.13
CA ASN A 256 7.41 11.14 29.94
C ASN A 256 6.95 11.02 31.42
N CYS A 257 5.64 11.00 31.66
CA CYS A 257 5.04 10.79 32.98
C CYS A 257 4.75 9.30 33.20
N GLY A 258 5.56 8.64 34.02
CA GLY A 258 5.69 7.18 34.06
C GLY A 258 4.60 6.41 34.82
N GLU A 259 3.83 7.05 35.71
CA GLU A 259 2.77 6.39 36.50
C GLU A 259 1.34 6.77 36.10
N LEU A 260 1.17 7.66 35.10
CA LEU A 260 -0.14 8.03 34.58
C LEU A 260 -0.76 6.88 33.80
N LYS A 261 -1.94 6.42 34.24
CA LYS A 261 -2.75 5.40 33.54
C LYS A 261 -3.80 5.99 32.60
N THR A 262 -4.28 7.18 32.94
CA THR A 262 -5.23 8.00 32.17
C THR A 262 -5.01 9.47 32.53
N LEU A 263 -5.42 10.40 31.66
CA LEU A 263 -5.41 11.83 31.97
C LEU A 263 -6.65 12.27 32.77
N GLY A 264 -7.72 11.46 32.79
CA GLY A 264 -8.96 11.79 33.48
C GLY A 264 -10.17 11.07 32.91
N HIS A 265 -11.36 11.39 33.44
CA HIS A 265 -12.63 10.83 32.95
C HIS A 265 -13.07 11.50 31.65
N ASP A 266 -13.37 12.79 31.72
CA ASP A 266 -13.77 13.64 30.59
C ASP A 266 -12.77 14.77 30.44
N LEU A 267 -12.44 15.15 29.21
CA LEU A 267 -11.48 16.22 28.96
C LEU A 267 -11.98 17.15 27.86
N THR A 268 -12.20 18.42 28.23
CA THR A 268 -12.63 19.46 27.30
C THR A 268 -11.59 20.57 27.23
N LEU A 269 -10.79 20.57 26.18
CA LEU A 269 -9.74 21.54 25.90
C LEU A 269 -10.13 22.33 24.65
N THR A 270 -10.19 23.65 24.72
CA THR A 270 -10.28 24.47 23.51
C THR A 270 -8.93 24.55 22.81
N GLY A 271 -7.83 24.29 23.51
CA GLY A 271 -6.48 24.34 22.98
C GLY A 271 -5.94 23.01 22.45
N LYS A 272 -4.62 22.88 22.49
CA LYS A 272 -3.84 21.70 22.06
C LYS A 272 -3.67 20.69 23.20
N LEU A 273 -3.78 19.40 22.87
CA LEU A 273 -3.36 18.30 23.72
C LEU A 273 -2.09 17.65 23.14
N GLU A 274 -1.00 17.56 23.90
CA GLU A 274 0.19 16.78 23.54
C GLU A 274 0.45 15.73 24.60
N VAL A 275 0.53 14.47 24.18
CA VAL A 275 0.78 13.35 25.08
C VAL A 275 1.86 12.48 24.48
N SER A 276 3.04 12.46 25.10
CA SER A 276 4.19 11.74 24.57
C SER A 276 4.88 10.87 25.60
N GLN A 277 5.27 9.65 25.22
CA GLN A 277 6.12 8.78 26.03
C GLN A 277 5.57 8.48 27.46
N CYS A 278 4.25 8.51 27.66
CA CYS A 278 3.64 8.11 28.92
C CYS A 278 3.50 6.57 28.96
N HIS A 279 4.54 5.89 29.44
CA HIS A 279 4.70 4.44 29.29
C HIS A 279 3.72 3.55 30.06
N LYS A 280 2.87 4.10 30.94
CA LYS A 280 1.78 3.38 31.63
C LYS A 280 0.38 3.80 31.19
N LEU A 281 0.27 4.68 30.21
CA LEU A 281 -1.00 5.21 29.72
C LEU A 281 -1.70 4.18 28.83
N THR A 282 -2.81 3.61 29.28
CA THR A 282 -3.59 2.62 28.50
C THR A 282 -4.74 3.25 27.74
N THR A 283 -5.24 4.41 28.21
CA THR A 283 -6.21 5.27 27.50
C THR A 283 -5.87 6.74 27.72
N ILE A 284 -6.19 7.63 26.77
CA ILE A 284 -6.01 9.08 26.97
C ILE A 284 -7.02 9.56 28.03
N VAL A 285 -8.31 9.27 27.82
CA VAL A 285 -9.40 9.56 28.77
C VAL A 285 -10.36 8.38 28.87
N ALA A 286 -11.10 8.29 29.98
CA ALA A 286 -12.04 7.18 30.20
C ALA A 286 -13.35 7.31 29.40
N ASN A 287 -13.81 8.53 29.16
CA ASN A 287 -15.08 8.84 28.52
C ASN A 287 -14.86 9.62 27.21
N ASP A 288 -15.20 10.91 27.17
CA ASP A 288 -15.19 11.70 25.95
C ASP A 288 -14.04 12.73 25.93
N LEU A 289 -13.44 12.90 24.75
CA LEU A 289 -12.39 13.89 24.49
C LEU A 289 -12.93 14.96 23.54
N THR A 290 -13.02 16.20 24.03
CA THR A 290 -13.24 17.39 23.20
C THR A 290 -11.99 18.25 23.23
N VAL A 291 -11.36 18.49 22.08
CA VAL A 291 -10.05 19.16 22.00
C VAL A 291 -9.98 20.15 20.83
N GLY A 292 -9.10 21.15 20.80
CA GLY A 292 -8.84 21.92 19.57
C GLY A 292 -8.02 21.10 18.55
N SER A 293 -6.93 20.50 19.01
CA SER A 293 -6.10 19.55 18.25
C SER A 293 -5.32 18.63 19.20
N PHE A 294 -4.96 17.42 18.78
CA PHE A 294 -4.18 16.51 19.62
C PHE A 294 -2.92 15.97 18.92
N PHE A 295 -1.85 15.75 19.68
CA PHE A 295 -0.65 15.06 19.21
C PHE A 295 -0.28 13.97 20.22
N ILE A 296 -0.47 12.72 19.82
CA ILE A 296 -0.25 11.55 20.68
C ILE A 296 0.90 10.76 20.07
N ASN A 297 2.02 10.68 20.78
CA ASN A 297 3.25 10.10 20.25
C ASN A 297 3.92 9.11 21.22
N GLU A 298 4.42 7.98 20.72
CA GLU A 298 5.28 7.07 21.48
C GLU A 298 4.69 6.52 22.80
N ASN A 299 3.34 6.42 22.89
CA ASN A 299 2.66 5.83 24.04
C ASN A 299 2.53 4.33 23.84
N LYS A 300 3.58 3.60 24.23
CA LYS A 300 3.81 2.20 23.86
C LYS A 300 2.72 1.21 24.27
N ILE A 301 2.02 1.44 25.38
CA ILE A 301 0.96 0.53 25.86
C ILE A 301 -0.46 1.10 25.70
N LEU A 302 -0.60 2.21 24.97
CA LEU A 302 -1.89 2.83 24.72
C LEU A 302 -2.75 1.87 23.90
N GLU A 303 -3.91 1.47 24.43
CA GLU A 303 -4.81 0.50 23.80
C GLU A 303 -5.97 1.18 23.05
N THR A 304 -6.43 2.33 23.58
CA THR A 304 -7.49 3.16 23.01
C THR A 304 -7.29 4.65 23.34
N LEU A 305 -8.10 5.53 22.76
CA LEU A 305 -8.07 6.98 23.04
C LEU A 305 -9.12 7.41 24.06
N ALA A 306 -10.38 7.12 23.74
CA ALA A 306 -11.60 7.63 24.37
C ALA A 306 -12.79 6.86 23.77
N ASN A 307 -13.99 7.04 24.32
CA ASN A 307 -15.24 6.55 23.73
C ASN A 307 -15.65 7.40 22.51
N LYS A 308 -15.48 8.73 22.62
CA LYS A 308 -15.70 9.69 21.53
C LYS A 308 -14.58 10.71 21.48
N VAL A 309 -14.20 11.11 20.27
CA VAL A 309 -13.26 12.21 20.05
C VAL A 309 -13.92 13.26 19.15
N ARG A 310 -13.94 14.50 19.62
CA ARG A 310 -14.38 15.65 18.84
C ARG A 310 -13.34 16.74 18.88
N THR A 311 -12.99 17.27 17.72
CA THR A 311 -12.22 18.51 17.66
C THR A 311 -13.13 19.72 17.51
N THR A 312 -12.72 20.86 18.05
CA THR A 312 -13.46 22.13 17.99
C THR A 312 -12.82 23.07 16.99
N GLU A 313 -13.65 23.87 16.29
CA GLU A 313 -13.13 24.97 15.48
C GLU A 313 -12.68 26.09 16.40
N THR A 314 -11.37 26.27 16.55
CA THR A 314 -10.83 27.46 17.16
C THR A 314 -10.53 28.50 16.09
N SER A 315 -11.04 29.71 16.28
CA SER A 315 -10.65 30.90 15.52
C SER A 315 -9.17 31.24 15.78
N GLY A 316 -8.27 30.68 14.97
CA GLY A 316 -6.82 30.91 15.03
C GLY A 316 -6.05 30.05 14.01
N ALA A 317 -5.36 30.67 13.07
CA ALA A 317 -4.85 30.08 11.82
C ALA A 317 -3.68 29.05 11.94
N LEU A 318 -3.34 28.51 13.12
CA LEU A 318 -2.06 27.79 13.31
C LEU A 318 -2.12 26.53 14.19
N LEU A 319 -3.27 25.87 14.37
CA LEU A 319 -3.27 24.57 15.03
C LEU A 319 -2.59 23.50 14.16
N ARG A 320 -1.69 22.70 14.78
CA ARG A 320 -1.09 21.51 14.17
C ARG A 320 -2.19 20.50 13.82
N ALA A 321 -1.91 19.64 12.82
CA ALA A 321 -2.73 18.49 12.51
C ALA A 321 -2.93 17.62 13.76
N SER A 322 -4.12 17.02 13.89
CA SER A 322 -4.31 15.99 14.92
C SER A 322 -3.56 14.74 14.48
N SER A 323 -2.73 14.18 15.36
CA SER A 323 -1.89 13.04 14.99
C SER A 323 -1.77 12.00 16.09
N ILE A 324 -1.71 10.75 15.66
CA ILE A 324 -1.38 9.58 16.46
C ILE A 324 -0.19 8.91 15.80
N VAL A 325 0.94 8.86 16.48
CA VAL A 325 2.23 8.44 15.92
C VAL A 325 2.89 7.47 16.88
N ILE A 326 3.43 6.36 16.36
CA ILE A 326 4.23 5.39 17.13
C ILE A 326 3.48 4.91 18.38
N CYS A 327 2.27 4.38 18.21
CA CYS A 327 1.48 3.82 19.30
C CYS A 327 1.26 2.32 19.02
N PRO A 328 2.28 1.48 19.28
CA PRO A 328 2.35 0.11 18.77
C PRO A 328 1.27 -0.84 19.29
N ASN A 329 0.70 -0.58 20.47
CA ASN A 329 -0.37 -1.40 21.05
C ASN A 329 -1.78 -0.80 20.87
N LEU A 330 -1.93 0.28 20.08
CA LEU A 330 -3.23 0.90 19.85
C LEU A 330 -4.08 -0.03 18.98
N ARG A 331 -5.11 -0.65 19.56
CA ARG A 331 -5.94 -1.67 18.89
C ARG A 331 -7.18 -1.07 18.26
N THR A 332 -7.74 -0.06 18.91
CA THR A 332 -9.01 0.58 18.56
C THR A 332 -8.91 2.09 18.72
N LEU A 333 -9.68 2.80 17.91
CA LEU A 333 -9.95 4.22 18.08
C LEU A 333 -11.34 4.39 18.72
N ALA A 334 -11.73 5.64 18.97
CA ALA A 334 -13.09 5.95 19.40
C ALA A 334 -14.10 5.57 18.32
N GLU A 335 -15.27 5.04 18.68
CA GLU A 335 -16.31 4.64 17.71
C GLU A 335 -16.82 5.83 16.87
N THR A 336 -16.83 7.02 17.48
CA THR A 336 -17.14 8.28 16.81
C THR A 336 -15.95 9.23 16.93
N MET A 337 -15.42 9.63 15.77
CA MET A 337 -14.34 10.60 15.66
C MET A 337 -14.75 11.71 14.69
N ILE A 338 -14.92 12.92 15.19
CA ILE A 338 -15.22 14.12 14.38
C ILE A 338 -14.02 15.05 14.44
N ILE A 339 -13.24 15.07 13.36
CA ILE A 339 -12.03 15.86 13.22
C ILE A 339 -12.31 17.02 12.25
N THR A 340 -12.26 18.27 12.72
CA THR A 340 -12.60 19.47 11.93
C THR A 340 -11.54 19.80 10.88
N ARG A 341 -10.30 19.34 11.07
CA ARG A 341 -9.16 19.61 10.17
C ARG A 341 -8.46 18.31 9.77
N TYR A 342 -7.17 18.19 10.06
CA TYR A 342 -6.32 17.10 9.59
C TYR A 342 -6.23 15.98 10.63
N LEU A 343 -6.22 14.73 10.16
CA LEU A 343 -5.93 13.56 10.98
C LEU A 343 -4.80 12.74 10.34
N THR A 344 -3.75 12.46 11.11
CA THR A 344 -2.67 11.55 10.72
C THR A 344 -2.56 10.40 11.71
N ILE A 345 -2.53 9.17 11.21
CA ILE A 345 -2.32 7.97 12.00
C ILE A 345 -1.16 7.21 11.38
N THR A 346 -0.05 7.11 12.11
CA THR A 346 1.19 6.54 11.58
C THR A 346 1.81 5.59 12.60
N GLU A 347 2.34 4.45 12.14
CA GLU A 347 3.06 3.49 12.97
C GLU A 347 2.23 2.99 14.17
N CYS A 348 0.97 2.62 13.88
CA CYS A 348 0.05 1.95 14.81
C CYS A 348 -0.27 0.54 14.27
N PRO A 349 0.71 -0.40 14.26
CA PRO A 349 0.59 -1.70 13.59
C PRO A 349 -0.53 -2.60 14.13
N GLU A 350 -0.88 -2.47 15.41
CA GLU A 350 -1.95 -3.27 16.03
C GLU A 350 -3.37 -2.73 15.77
N LEU A 351 -3.50 -1.58 15.08
CA LEU A 351 -4.80 -0.98 14.80
C LEU A 351 -5.57 -1.82 13.79
N THR A 352 -6.74 -2.32 14.19
CA THR A 352 -7.49 -3.33 13.43
C THR A 352 -8.55 -2.76 12.49
N HIS A 353 -9.15 -1.63 12.86
CA HIS A 353 -10.19 -0.96 12.08
C HIS A 353 -10.23 0.53 12.38
N LEU A 354 -10.80 1.29 11.45
CA LEU A 354 -11.15 2.69 11.66
C LEU A 354 -12.55 2.83 12.28
N PRO A 355 -12.88 4.00 12.86
CA PRO A 355 -14.20 4.27 13.42
C PRO A 355 -15.30 4.11 12.37
N THR A 356 -16.44 3.57 12.78
CA THR A 356 -17.63 3.49 11.90
C THR A 356 -18.20 4.87 11.58
N LYS A 357 -18.00 5.85 12.48
CA LYS A 357 -18.33 7.26 12.29
C LYS A 357 -17.05 8.09 12.35
N LEU A 358 -16.29 8.06 11.26
CA LEU A 358 -15.12 8.90 11.06
C LEU A 358 -15.47 10.06 10.12
N GLU A 359 -15.41 11.27 10.64
CA GLU A 359 -15.54 12.51 9.86
C GLU A 359 -14.23 13.29 9.96
N VAL A 360 -13.66 13.65 8.81
CA VAL A 360 -12.46 14.48 8.73
C VAL A 360 -12.71 15.64 7.76
N GLY A 361 -12.70 16.86 8.30
CA GLY A 361 -12.94 18.11 7.56
C GLY A 361 -11.76 18.56 6.69
N GLY A 362 -10.61 17.91 6.84
CA GLY A 362 -9.41 18.12 6.04
C GLY A 362 -8.79 16.81 5.57
N MET A 363 -7.49 16.84 5.32
CA MET A 363 -6.74 15.66 4.87
C MET A 363 -6.68 14.57 5.94
N PHE A 364 -6.92 13.33 5.53
CA PHE A 364 -6.74 12.13 6.33
C PHE A 364 -5.55 11.33 5.81
N ILE A 365 -4.58 11.03 6.68
CA ILE A 365 -3.41 10.20 6.36
C ILE A 365 -3.39 9.00 7.31
N ILE A 366 -3.25 7.80 6.74
CA ILE A 366 -2.96 6.59 7.50
C ILE A 366 -1.77 5.86 6.88
N SER A 367 -0.81 5.45 7.72
CA SER A 367 0.39 4.76 7.25
C SER A 367 0.98 3.79 8.27
N TYR A 368 1.57 2.69 7.79
CA TYR A 368 2.20 1.67 8.64
C TYR A 368 1.27 1.12 9.75
N CYS A 369 -0.01 0.91 9.39
CA CYS A 369 -1.04 0.29 10.24
C CYS A 369 -1.34 -1.11 9.71
N ASP A 370 -0.43 -2.05 9.97
CA ASP A 370 -0.36 -3.34 9.31
C ASP A 370 -1.62 -4.22 9.47
N LYS A 371 -2.41 -4.09 10.54
CA LYS A 371 -3.65 -4.87 10.75
C LYS A 371 -4.92 -4.30 10.09
N ILE A 372 -4.86 -3.10 9.53
CA ILE A 372 -6.00 -2.54 8.79
C ILE A 372 -6.21 -3.35 7.51
N THR A 373 -7.42 -3.89 7.35
CA THR A 373 -7.82 -4.64 6.13
C THR A 373 -8.74 -3.86 5.21
N THR A 374 -9.41 -2.83 5.73
CA THR A 374 -10.29 -1.94 4.96
C THR A 374 -10.38 -0.54 5.58
N LEU A 375 -10.66 0.49 4.77
CA LEU A 375 -10.98 1.84 5.27
C LEU A 375 -12.35 1.83 5.96
N GLY A 376 -13.35 1.17 5.38
CA GLY A 376 -14.67 0.98 6.00
C GLY A 376 -15.84 1.05 5.03
N TYR A 377 -17.02 1.44 5.55
CA TYR A 377 -18.28 1.50 4.81
C TYR A 377 -19.00 2.81 5.10
N ARG A 378 -19.58 3.45 4.07
CA ARG A 378 -20.34 4.72 4.21
C ARG A 378 -19.52 5.84 4.85
N LEU A 379 -18.30 6.05 4.36
CA LEU A 379 -17.41 7.10 4.84
C LEU A 379 -17.43 8.29 3.89
N ASN A 380 -17.36 9.51 4.45
CA ASN A 380 -17.30 10.74 3.69
C ASN A 380 -16.12 11.59 4.15
N PHE A 381 -15.20 11.85 3.23
CA PHE A 381 -14.05 12.71 3.42
C PHE A 381 -14.23 13.94 2.53
N THR A 382 -14.14 15.12 3.13
CA THR A 382 -14.31 16.40 2.40
C THR A 382 -13.07 16.80 1.60
N SER A 383 -11.92 16.13 1.82
CA SER A 383 -10.63 16.47 1.25
C SER A 383 -9.84 15.21 0.88
N ARG A 384 -8.50 15.32 0.85
CA ARG A 384 -7.58 14.25 0.43
C ARG A 384 -7.50 13.11 1.46
N VAL A 385 -7.38 11.89 0.96
CA VAL A 385 -7.14 10.68 1.75
C VAL A 385 -5.85 10.03 1.25
N SER A 386 -4.90 9.74 2.15
CA SER A 386 -3.66 9.03 1.81
C SER A 386 -3.52 7.77 2.64
N MET A 387 -3.33 6.63 1.98
CA MET A 387 -3.15 5.32 2.60
C MET A 387 -1.84 4.72 2.08
N THR A 388 -0.85 4.60 2.96
CA THR A 388 0.52 4.23 2.56
C THR A 388 1.08 3.10 3.43
N ASN A 389 1.70 2.09 2.81
CA ASN A 389 2.35 0.99 3.54
C ASN A 389 1.38 0.24 4.48
N LEU A 390 0.15 -0.01 4.04
CA LEU A 390 -0.83 -0.83 4.77
C LEU A 390 -0.76 -2.27 4.27
N LYS A 391 0.10 -3.08 4.90
CA LYS A 391 0.45 -4.40 4.38
C LYS A 391 -0.71 -5.36 4.25
N ASN A 392 -1.73 -5.32 5.11
CA ASN A 392 -2.88 -6.22 5.02
C ASN A 392 -4.15 -5.55 4.47
N LEU A 393 -4.04 -4.34 3.91
CA LEU A 393 -5.18 -3.66 3.28
C LEU A 393 -5.61 -4.47 2.06
N LYS A 394 -6.84 -4.98 2.07
CA LYS A 394 -7.41 -5.78 0.96
C LYS A 394 -8.32 -4.96 0.05
N THR A 395 -9.02 -3.99 0.63
CA THR A 395 -9.93 -3.09 -0.11
C THR A 395 -10.05 -1.75 0.59
N ILE A 396 -10.34 -0.66 -0.13
CA ILE A 396 -10.71 0.60 0.53
C ILE A 396 -12.07 0.44 1.20
N GLY A 397 -13.03 -0.22 0.54
CA GLY A 397 -14.33 -0.53 1.12
C GLY A 397 -15.46 -0.15 0.18
N ASN A 398 -16.64 0.18 0.69
CA ASN A 398 -17.79 0.49 -0.16
C ASN A 398 -18.57 1.72 0.28
N ASN A 399 -19.21 2.40 -0.67
CA ASN A 399 -19.98 3.63 -0.44
C ASN A 399 -19.12 4.74 0.19
N ILE A 400 -18.00 5.07 -0.45
CA ILE A 400 -17.04 6.05 0.09
C ILE A 400 -16.98 7.26 -0.83
N ILE A 401 -17.13 8.44 -0.25
CA ILE A 401 -17.04 9.72 -0.96
C ILE A 401 -15.79 10.45 -0.48
N ILE A 402 -14.97 10.90 -1.42
CA ILE A 402 -13.72 11.61 -1.19
C ILE A 402 -13.74 12.89 -2.04
N GLY A 403 -14.00 14.04 -1.43
CA GLY A 403 -14.04 15.35 -2.11
C GLY A 403 -12.67 15.83 -2.64
N GLY A 404 -11.61 15.03 -2.48
CA GLY A 404 -10.27 15.32 -2.96
C GLY A 404 -9.57 14.10 -3.58
N LEU A 405 -8.24 14.15 -3.59
CA LEU A 405 -7.39 13.07 -4.10
C LEU A 405 -7.33 11.92 -3.09
N LEU A 406 -7.59 10.70 -3.58
CA LEU A 406 -7.24 9.44 -2.91
C LEU A 406 -5.86 8.99 -3.39
N THR A 407 -4.91 8.83 -2.46
CA THR A 407 -3.58 8.28 -2.73
C THR A 407 -3.42 6.93 -2.06
N LEU A 408 -3.17 5.90 -2.85
CA LEU A 408 -2.86 4.54 -2.42
C LEU A 408 -1.41 4.27 -2.82
N ARG A 409 -0.54 4.07 -1.83
CA ARG A 409 0.90 3.87 -2.10
C ARG A 409 1.46 2.70 -1.31
N ASP A 410 2.20 1.82 -1.97
CA ASP A 410 2.92 0.71 -1.32
C ASP A 410 1.99 -0.17 -0.46
N ASN A 411 0.78 -0.46 -0.95
CA ASN A 411 -0.15 -1.37 -0.28
C ASN A 411 -0.11 -2.73 -1.01
N PRO A 412 0.78 -3.65 -0.62
CA PRO A 412 1.13 -4.80 -1.45
C PRO A 412 -0.03 -5.78 -1.66
N ASN A 413 -0.90 -5.97 -0.66
CA ASN A 413 -2.00 -6.94 -0.67
C ASN A 413 -3.37 -6.33 -1.03
N LEU A 414 -3.40 -5.11 -1.58
CA LEU A 414 -4.63 -4.45 -2.00
C LEU A 414 -5.18 -5.15 -3.23
N LYS A 415 -6.32 -5.85 -3.10
CA LYS A 415 -6.94 -6.62 -4.18
C LYS A 415 -7.91 -5.82 -5.03
N THR A 416 -8.64 -4.90 -4.41
CA THR A 416 -9.65 -4.08 -5.10
C THR A 416 -9.78 -2.69 -4.47
N ILE A 417 -10.08 -1.64 -5.24
CA ILE A 417 -10.37 -0.32 -4.65
C ILE A 417 -11.70 -0.42 -3.88
N GLY A 418 -12.71 -1.06 -4.48
CA GLY A 418 -14.01 -1.31 -3.88
C GLY A 418 -15.16 -0.70 -4.68
N ASN A 419 -16.38 -0.78 -4.15
CA ASN A 419 -17.59 -0.42 -4.90
C ASN A 419 -18.22 0.89 -4.40
N ASP A 420 -18.94 1.57 -5.28
CA ASP A 420 -19.63 2.83 -4.96
C ASP A 420 -18.65 3.88 -4.39
N ILE A 421 -17.52 4.06 -5.08
CA ILE A 421 -16.47 5.01 -4.71
C ILE A 421 -16.60 6.26 -5.58
N THR A 422 -16.68 7.43 -4.96
CA THR A 422 -16.57 8.71 -5.67
C THR A 422 -15.38 9.47 -5.13
N ALA A 423 -14.44 9.84 -6.00
CA ALA A 423 -13.27 10.63 -5.63
C ALA A 423 -13.01 11.73 -6.67
N HIS A 424 -12.44 12.86 -6.23
CA HIS A 424 -12.02 13.89 -7.19
C HIS A 424 -10.83 13.38 -8.03
N GLY A 425 -9.88 12.68 -7.42
CA GLY A 425 -8.82 11.99 -8.14
C GLY A 425 -8.41 10.72 -7.42
N ILE A 426 -7.81 9.76 -8.12
CA ILE A 426 -7.25 8.55 -7.53
C ILE A 426 -5.85 8.32 -8.10
N ILE A 427 -4.86 8.10 -7.24
CA ILE A 427 -3.52 7.65 -7.62
C ILE A 427 -3.19 6.41 -6.83
N CYS A 428 -2.93 5.30 -7.52
CA CYS A 428 -2.53 4.02 -6.97
C CYS A 428 -1.16 3.64 -7.52
N ILE A 429 -0.16 3.48 -6.64
CA ILE A 429 1.23 3.20 -7.00
C ILE A 429 1.78 2.14 -6.02
N GLY A 430 2.50 1.14 -6.52
CA GLY A 430 3.08 0.11 -5.64
C GLY A 430 2.03 -0.78 -4.99
N CYS A 431 0.94 -1.06 -5.70
CA CYS A 431 -0.11 -2.00 -5.32
C CYS A 431 -0.15 -3.17 -6.33
N PRO A 432 0.85 -4.07 -6.29
CA PRO A 432 1.00 -5.13 -7.29
C PRO A 432 -0.15 -6.14 -7.28
N ASP A 433 -0.79 -6.41 -6.13
CA ASP A 433 -1.90 -7.39 -6.04
C ASP A 433 -3.28 -6.82 -6.40
N LEU A 434 -3.36 -5.60 -6.92
CA LEU A 434 -4.63 -5.04 -7.36
C LEU A 434 -5.14 -5.81 -8.57
N GLU A 435 -6.17 -6.63 -8.38
CA GLU A 435 -6.75 -7.53 -9.39
C GLU A 435 -7.86 -6.84 -10.19
N GLU A 436 -8.64 -5.97 -9.53
CA GLU A 436 -9.77 -5.22 -10.09
C GLU A 436 -9.95 -3.86 -9.41
N ILE A 437 -10.74 -2.96 -10.03
CA ILE A 437 -11.06 -1.65 -9.45
C ILE A 437 -12.29 -1.73 -8.51
N GLY A 438 -13.32 -2.48 -8.93
CA GLY A 438 -14.64 -2.52 -8.27
C GLY A 438 -15.69 -1.67 -8.99
N ASP A 439 -16.97 -1.92 -8.72
CA ASP A 439 -18.11 -1.37 -9.46
C ASP A 439 -18.55 0.03 -9.01
N ARG A 440 -19.03 0.81 -9.98
CA ARG A 440 -19.54 2.18 -9.80
C ARG A 440 -18.50 3.10 -9.14
N VAL A 441 -17.27 3.02 -9.64
CA VAL A 441 -16.19 3.95 -9.28
C VAL A 441 -16.26 5.16 -10.20
N THR A 442 -16.37 6.35 -9.62
CA THR A 442 -16.40 7.63 -10.33
C THR A 442 -15.22 8.48 -9.88
N VAL A 443 -14.38 8.87 -10.84
CA VAL A 443 -13.24 9.76 -10.63
C VAL A 443 -13.47 11.05 -11.40
N GLU A 444 -13.63 12.19 -10.71
CA GLU A 444 -14.04 13.44 -11.35
C GLU A 444 -12.93 14.10 -12.19
N ASN A 445 -11.67 13.81 -11.86
CA ASN A 445 -10.47 14.30 -12.53
C ASN A 445 -9.57 13.09 -12.87
N ASP A 446 -8.30 13.09 -12.45
CA ASP A 446 -7.32 12.10 -12.88
C ASP A 446 -7.40 10.78 -12.09
N PHE A 447 -7.28 9.67 -12.80
CA PHE A 447 -7.15 8.33 -12.26
C PHE A 447 -5.85 7.69 -12.74
N GLY A 448 -4.91 7.42 -11.83
CA GLY A 448 -3.69 6.66 -12.11
C GLY A 448 -3.67 5.32 -11.37
N LEU A 449 -3.44 4.24 -12.10
CA LEU A 449 -3.09 2.91 -11.60
C LEU A 449 -1.73 2.54 -12.22
N ILE A 450 -0.66 2.87 -11.52
CA ILE A 450 0.69 2.77 -12.07
C ILE A 450 1.40 1.57 -11.44
N GLY A 451 1.83 0.63 -12.28
CA GLY A 451 2.50 -0.59 -11.83
C GLY A 451 1.59 -1.54 -11.03
N CYS A 452 0.27 -1.50 -11.25
CA CYS A 452 -0.65 -2.51 -10.73
C CYS A 452 -0.52 -3.80 -11.57
N THR A 453 0.48 -4.60 -11.27
CA THR A 453 0.95 -5.73 -12.09
C THR A 453 0.06 -6.97 -12.08
N ASN A 454 -0.99 -7.03 -11.25
CA ASN A 454 -2.00 -8.09 -11.27
C ASN A 454 -3.37 -7.62 -11.79
N LEU A 455 -3.47 -6.36 -12.23
CA LEU A 455 -4.73 -5.83 -12.77
C LEU A 455 -5.02 -6.52 -14.10
N VAL A 456 -6.16 -7.22 -14.19
CA VAL A 456 -6.49 -8.03 -15.38
C VAL A 456 -7.45 -7.29 -16.31
N THR A 457 -8.44 -6.61 -15.76
CA THR A 457 -9.50 -5.93 -16.51
C THR A 457 -9.91 -4.62 -15.86
N ILE A 458 -10.42 -3.71 -16.68
CA ILE A 458 -11.14 -2.52 -16.22
C ILE A 458 -12.64 -2.81 -16.36
N ASN A 459 -13.44 -2.42 -15.38
CA ASN A 459 -14.87 -2.65 -15.43
C ASN A 459 -15.61 -1.59 -16.27
N ASN A 460 -16.78 -1.96 -16.80
CA ASN A 460 -17.56 -1.10 -17.69
C ASN A 460 -18.26 0.07 -16.98
N THR A 461 -18.31 0.07 -15.65
CA THR A 461 -19.00 1.10 -14.86
C THR A 461 -18.10 2.25 -14.42
N LEU A 462 -16.80 2.18 -14.71
CA LEU A 462 -15.82 3.22 -14.39
C LEU A 462 -16.08 4.49 -15.20
N LYS A 463 -16.03 5.64 -14.51
CA LYS A 463 -16.08 6.97 -15.12
C LYS A 463 -14.85 7.77 -14.71
N VAL A 464 -14.14 8.36 -15.67
CA VAL A 464 -12.94 9.18 -15.43
C VAL A 464 -13.09 10.54 -16.12
N GLY A 465 -13.18 11.62 -15.33
CA GLY A 465 -13.39 12.97 -15.85
C GLY A 465 -12.13 13.65 -16.38
N GLY A 466 -10.94 13.18 -16.01
CA GLY A 466 -9.63 13.68 -16.43
C GLY A 466 -8.78 12.60 -17.11
N HIS A 467 -7.48 12.60 -16.83
CA HIS A 467 -6.51 11.64 -17.38
C HIS A 467 -6.71 10.24 -16.77
N PHE A 468 -6.55 9.19 -17.59
CA PHE A 468 -6.52 7.81 -17.13
C PHE A 468 -5.17 7.17 -17.45
N ASP A 469 -4.41 6.90 -16.41
CA ASP A 469 -3.06 6.35 -16.50
C ASP A 469 -3.06 4.91 -15.98
N LEU A 470 -2.71 3.96 -16.86
CA LEU A 470 -2.62 2.53 -16.59
C LEU A 470 -1.18 2.02 -16.79
N ASP A 471 -0.19 2.92 -16.74
CA ASP A 471 1.17 2.59 -17.11
C ASP A 471 1.72 1.44 -16.28
N TYR A 472 2.40 0.51 -16.96
CA TYR A 472 3.01 -0.68 -16.40
C TYR A 472 2.03 -1.63 -15.69
N CYS A 473 0.72 -1.58 -16.01
CA CYS A 473 -0.21 -2.67 -15.73
C CYS A 473 0.05 -3.85 -16.66
N VAL A 474 1.13 -4.58 -16.42
CA VAL A 474 1.68 -5.59 -17.35
C VAL A 474 0.75 -6.77 -17.62
N THR A 475 -0.16 -7.11 -16.71
CA THR A 475 -1.14 -8.19 -16.90
C THR A 475 -2.45 -7.75 -17.52
N LEU A 476 -2.65 -6.44 -17.68
CA LEU A 476 -3.91 -5.89 -18.17
C LEU A 476 -4.21 -6.47 -19.55
N ALA A 477 -5.23 -7.32 -19.62
CA ALA A 477 -5.58 -8.06 -20.83
C ALA A 477 -6.65 -7.34 -21.65
N HIS A 478 -7.56 -6.64 -20.96
CA HIS A 478 -8.75 -6.04 -21.58
C HIS A 478 -9.05 -4.64 -21.04
N LEU A 479 -9.40 -3.75 -21.97
CA LEU A 479 -10.09 -2.50 -21.69
C LEU A 479 -11.61 -2.73 -21.73
N PRO A 480 -12.44 -1.80 -21.21
CA PRO A 480 -13.90 -1.94 -21.19
C PRO A 480 -14.46 -2.22 -22.59
N GLY A 481 -15.45 -3.11 -22.70
CA GLY A 481 -16.04 -3.49 -23.99
C GLY A 481 -17.08 -2.50 -24.52
N GLU A 482 -17.71 -1.75 -23.61
CA GLU A 482 -18.70 -0.71 -23.92
C GLU A 482 -18.08 0.69 -23.90
N LYS A 483 -18.86 1.70 -24.30
CA LYS A 483 -18.40 3.09 -24.35
C LYS A 483 -17.88 3.55 -22.99
N PHE A 484 -16.61 3.92 -22.95
CA PHE A 484 -15.91 4.40 -21.77
C PHE A 484 -15.99 5.93 -21.66
N GLU A 485 -16.40 6.46 -20.50
CA GLU A 485 -16.43 7.90 -20.24
C GLU A 485 -15.06 8.38 -19.76
N LEU A 486 -14.30 9.02 -20.67
CA LEU A 486 -12.97 9.58 -20.40
C LEU A 486 -12.90 11.06 -20.82
N GLY A 487 -12.52 11.96 -19.90
CA GLY A 487 -12.40 13.39 -20.20
C GLY A 487 -11.02 13.86 -20.68
N GLY A 488 -9.93 13.15 -20.34
CA GLY A 488 -8.55 13.55 -20.61
C GLY A 488 -7.73 12.53 -21.42
N ASP A 489 -6.41 12.53 -21.23
CA ASP A 489 -5.49 11.61 -21.91
C ASP A 489 -5.66 10.15 -21.42
N LEU A 490 -5.27 9.19 -22.26
CA LEU A 490 -5.21 7.77 -21.92
C LEU A 490 -3.78 7.28 -22.03
N SER A 491 -3.23 6.71 -20.95
CA SER A 491 -1.91 6.10 -20.96
C SER A 491 -2.01 4.59 -20.76
N LEU A 492 -1.43 3.83 -21.70
CA LEU A 492 -1.34 2.37 -21.71
C LEU A 492 0.12 1.93 -21.88
N ALA A 493 1.08 2.77 -21.50
CA ALA A 493 2.49 2.46 -21.71
C ALA A 493 2.87 1.23 -20.86
N GLY A 494 3.62 0.30 -21.44
CA GLY A 494 4.02 -0.93 -20.74
C GLY A 494 2.88 -1.94 -20.47
N CYS A 495 1.64 -1.69 -20.92
CA CYS A 495 0.55 -2.68 -20.90
C CYS A 495 0.75 -3.76 -21.97
N ASN A 496 1.77 -4.60 -21.79
CA ASN A 496 2.24 -5.51 -22.83
C ASN A 496 1.35 -6.75 -23.03
N ASN A 497 0.38 -7.01 -22.14
CA ASN A 497 -0.54 -8.14 -22.25
C ASN A 497 -1.93 -7.77 -22.81
N LEU A 498 -2.14 -6.51 -23.23
CA LEU A 498 -3.39 -6.10 -23.87
C LEU A 498 -3.63 -6.94 -25.14
N THR A 499 -4.78 -7.60 -25.20
CA THR A 499 -5.12 -8.52 -26.31
C THR A 499 -5.83 -7.81 -27.46
N ALA A 500 -6.56 -6.74 -27.17
CA ALA A 500 -7.32 -5.98 -28.14
C ALA A 500 -7.42 -4.51 -27.75
N ILE A 501 -7.57 -3.65 -28.76
CA ILE A 501 -7.91 -2.23 -28.61
C ILE A 501 -9.40 -2.09 -28.99
N PRO A 502 -10.28 -1.68 -28.06
CA PRO A 502 -11.70 -1.54 -28.36
C PRO A 502 -11.98 -0.37 -29.31
N GLY A 503 -12.98 -0.53 -30.17
CA GLY A 503 -13.29 0.45 -31.23
C GLY A 503 -13.67 1.83 -30.71
N TRP A 504 -14.19 1.94 -29.49
CA TRP A 504 -14.54 3.23 -28.88
C TRP A 504 -13.32 4.13 -28.65
N ILE A 505 -12.08 3.61 -28.65
CA ILE A 505 -10.87 4.43 -28.50
C ILE A 505 -10.83 5.56 -29.54
N THR A 506 -11.22 5.28 -30.78
CA THR A 506 -11.26 6.30 -31.85
C THR A 506 -12.47 7.24 -31.75
N THR A 507 -13.46 6.90 -30.93
CA THR A 507 -14.69 7.69 -30.74
C THR A 507 -14.60 8.69 -29.60
N LEU A 508 -13.49 8.69 -28.84
CA LEU A 508 -13.29 9.58 -27.69
C LEU A 508 -13.21 11.06 -28.09
N GLY A 509 -12.66 11.36 -29.27
CA GLY A 509 -12.44 12.72 -29.75
C GLY A 509 -11.50 13.54 -28.85
N ALA A 510 -11.60 14.87 -28.98
CA ALA A 510 -10.86 15.82 -28.16
C ALA A 510 -11.12 15.64 -26.66
N LYS A 511 -10.23 16.22 -25.84
CA LYS A 511 -10.43 16.34 -24.40
C LYS A 511 -11.67 17.18 -24.10
N LYS A 512 -12.16 17.08 -22.86
CA LYS A 512 -13.33 17.84 -22.39
C LYS A 512 -13.10 19.36 -22.40
N ASP A 513 -11.86 19.80 -22.28
CA ASP A 513 -11.44 21.21 -22.37
C ASP A 513 -11.25 21.71 -23.81
N GLY A 514 -11.34 20.82 -24.81
CA GLY A 514 -11.19 21.14 -26.24
C GLY A 514 -9.79 20.88 -26.80
N ASP A 515 -8.82 20.52 -25.96
CA ASP A 515 -7.46 20.22 -26.40
C ASP A 515 -7.37 18.84 -27.08
N THR A 516 -6.30 18.63 -27.85
CA THR A 516 -6.01 17.33 -28.46
C THR A 516 -5.81 16.27 -27.38
N ARG A 517 -6.55 15.16 -27.49
CA ARG A 517 -6.40 13.99 -26.61
C ARG A 517 -5.22 13.14 -27.06
N ARG A 518 -4.29 12.89 -26.16
CA ARG A 518 -3.18 11.96 -26.35
C ARG A 518 -3.56 10.57 -25.86
N VAL A 519 -3.23 9.58 -26.67
CA VAL A 519 -3.36 8.16 -26.32
C VAL A 519 -1.99 7.52 -26.45
N TYR A 520 -1.38 7.18 -25.32
CA TYR A 520 -0.08 6.52 -25.28
C TYR A 520 -0.29 5.01 -25.41
N LEU A 521 0.11 4.46 -26.55
CA LEU A 521 -0.10 3.05 -26.88
C LEU A 521 1.07 2.18 -26.40
N PRO A 522 0.83 0.89 -26.09
CA PRO A 522 1.90 -0.03 -25.70
C PRO A 522 2.96 -0.16 -26.80
N TYR A 523 4.25 -0.07 -26.43
CA TYR A 523 5.38 -0.13 -27.38
C TYR A 523 5.68 -1.55 -27.88
N ASN A 524 5.73 -2.52 -26.95
CA ASN A 524 6.14 -3.91 -27.20
C ASN A 524 4.97 -4.88 -27.00
N ASN A 525 3.87 -4.67 -27.72
CA ASN A 525 2.75 -5.59 -27.72
C ASN A 525 2.48 -6.09 -29.15
N SER A 526 2.85 -7.34 -29.40
CA SER A 526 2.70 -8.04 -30.68
C SER A 526 1.24 -8.31 -31.04
N MET A 527 0.36 -8.56 -30.05
CA MET A 527 -1.06 -8.92 -30.26
C MET A 527 -1.84 -7.79 -30.92
N ILE A 528 -1.60 -6.56 -30.47
CA ILE A 528 -2.27 -5.38 -31.01
C ILE A 528 -1.43 -4.63 -32.05
N ARG A 529 -0.21 -5.09 -32.36
CA ARG A 529 0.77 -4.36 -33.18
C ARG A 529 0.18 -3.79 -34.47
N THR A 530 -0.56 -4.60 -35.23
CA THR A 530 -1.19 -4.17 -36.49
C THR A 530 -2.16 -3.01 -36.25
N VAL A 531 -3.06 -3.16 -35.26
CA VAL A 531 -4.03 -2.11 -34.89
C VAL A 531 -3.32 -0.87 -34.37
N THR A 532 -2.29 -1.03 -33.54
CA THR A 532 -1.46 0.07 -33.02
C THR A 532 -0.77 0.82 -34.15
N GLU A 533 -0.20 0.11 -35.13
CA GLU A 533 0.43 0.70 -36.32
C GLU A 533 -0.58 1.41 -37.24
N GLU A 534 -1.81 0.92 -37.34
CA GLU A 534 -2.90 1.60 -38.04
C GLU A 534 -3.31 2.89 -37.32
N LEU A 535 -3.49 2.85 -35.99
CA LEU A 535 -3.83 4.02 -35.19
C LEU A 535 -2.75 5.11 -35.25
N LEU A 536 -1.47 4.72 -35.27
CA LEU A 536 -0.36 5.66 -35.41
C LEU A 536 -0.30 6.33 -36.79
N LYS A 537 -0.89 5.73 -37.82
CA LYS A 537 -0.92 6.28 -39.19
C LYS A 537 -2.19 7.06 -39.49
N ASN A 538 -3.30 6.72 -38.84
CA ASN A 538 -4.61 7.30 -39.09
C ASN A 538 -4.80 8.59 -38.29
N GLU A 539 -5.17 9.67 -38.97
CA GLU A 539 -5.58 10.90 -38.31
C GLU A 539 -7.01 10.75 -37.78
N VAL A 540 -7.16 10.87 -36.46
CA VAL A 540 -8.48 10.94 -35.79
C VAL A 540 -8.66 12.35 -35.26
N GLN A 541 -9.75 13.02 -35.64
CA GLN A 541 -9.97 14.41 -35.31
C GLN A 541 -9.95 14.66 -33.80
N GLY A 542 -9.11 15.61 -33.37
CA GLY A 542 -8.97 15.97 -31.95
C GLY A 542 -8.16 14.96 -31.13
N MET A 543 -7.51 13.98 -31.76
CA MET A 543 -6.74 12.94 -31.09
C MET A 543 -5.33 12.80 -31.68
N GLU A 544 -4.39 12.38 -30.84
CA GLU A 544 -3.01 12.07 -31.18
C GLU A 544 -2.65 10.71 -30.56
N PHE A 545 -2.29 9.74 -31.40
CA PHE A 545 -1.79 8.44 -30.95
C PHE A 545 -0.27 8.50 -30.87
N ILE A 546 0.28 8.16 -29.71
CA ILE A 546 1.70 8.26 -29.43
C ILE A 546 2.24 6.89 -29.07
N ARG A 547 3.33 6.49 -29.72
CA ARG A 547 4.09 5.31 -29.34
C ARG A 547 5.03 5.69 -28.20
N TYR A 548 4.75 5.25 -26.98
CA TYR A 548 5.56 5.58 -25.80
C TYR A 548 6.60 4.51 -25.52
N GLN A 549 7.88 4.84 -25.73
CA GLN A 549 9.00 3.99 -25.36
C GLN A 549 9.62 4.58 -24.08
N PRO A 550 9.66 3.86 -22.95
CA PRO A 550 10.33 4.35 -21.75
C PRO A 550 11.78 4.69 -22.08
N THR A 551 12.24 5.87 -21.70
CA THR A 551 13.67 6.20 -21.79
C THR A 551 14.43 5.45 -20.68
N ASP A 552 15.63 4.95 -20.99
CA ASP A 552 16.52 4.30 -20.03
C ASP A 552 16.63 5.12 -18.73
N GLY A 553 15.98 4.65 -17.66
CA GLY A 553 15.89 5.35 -16.37
C GLY A 553 14.50 5.36 -15.72
N GLU A 554 13.41 5.33 -16.51
CA GLU A 554 12.04 5.26 -15.96
C GLU A 554 11.61 3.84 -15.55
N GLU A 555 12.22 2.80 -16.14
CA GLU A 555 12.07 1.40 -15.70
C GLU A 555 12.51 1.19 -14.23
N ALA A 556 13.38 2.07 -13.70
CA ALA A 556 13.85 2.00 -12.31
C ALA A 556 12.85 2.56 -11.28
N LEU A 557 11.83 3.31 -11.70
CA LEU A 557 10.81 3.90 -10.81
C LEU A 557 9.62 2.96 -10.54
N TYR A 558 9.43 1.94 -11.38
CA TYR A 558 8.33 0.99 -11.26
C TYR A 558 8.88 -0.42 -11.49
N PRO A 559 9.44 -1.07 -10.45
CA PRO A 559 10.00 -2.41 -10.60
C PRO A 559 8.89 -3.36 -11.04
N ILE A 560 8.95 -3.78 -12.30
CA ILE A 560 8.17 -4.88 -12.84
C ILE A 560 8.57 -6.10 -12.01
N SER A 561 7.69 -6.58 -11.13
CA SER A 561 7.95 -7.83 -10.39
C SER A 561 7.71 -9.04 -11.29
N LEU A 562 8.31 -9.07 -12.49
CA LEU A 562 8.55 -10.34 -13.17
C LEU A 562 9.64 -11.05 -12.38
N HIS A 563 9.44 -12.33 -12.08
CA HIS A 563 10.58 -13.18 -11.71
C HIS A 563 11.45 -13.31 -12.95
N THR A 564 12.52 -12.53 -13.00
CA THR A 564 13.53 -12.60 -14.04
C THR A 564 14.55 -13.68 -13.67
N PHE A 565 14.89 -14.54 -14.62
CA PHE A 565 15.93 -15.54 -14.44
C PHE A 565 17.15 -15.12 -15.26
N GLY A 566 18.30 -14.96 -14.61
CA GLY A 566 19.56 -14.65 -15.29
C GLY A 566 20.13 -15.82 -16.08
N THR A 567 19.73 -17.06 -15.77
CA THR A 567 20.20 -18.28 -16.43
C THR A 567 19.13 -19.37 -16.47
N PHE A 568 19.25 -20.32 -17.42
CA PHE A 568 18.42 -21.52 -17.44
C PHE A 568 18.52 -22.32 -16.12
N THR A 569 19.71 -22.40 -15.52
CA THR A 569 19.96 -23.07 -14.24
C THR A 569 19.09 -22.49 -13.12
N GLU A 570 18.97 -21.17 -13.07
CA GLU A 570 18.13 -20.45 -12.11
C GLU A 570 16.65 -20.76 -12.34
N ALA A 571 16.18 -20.62 -13.59
CA ALA A 571 14.80 -20.91 -13.97
C ALA A 571 14.41 -22.37 -13.65
N PHE A 572 15.26 -23.34 -14.04
CA PHE A 572 15.02 -24.76 -13.78
C PHE A 572 14.93 -25.07 -12.28
N THR A 573 15.85 -24.49 -11.48
CA THR A 573 15.87 -24.69 -10.03
C THR A 573 14.62 -24.13 -9.37
N PHE A 574 14.20 -22.94 -9.79
CA PHE A 574 12.98 -22.31 -9.33
C PHE A 574 11.74 -23.18 -9.56
N TRP A 575 11.49 -23.59 -10.81
CA TRP A 575 10.33 -24.41 -11.16
C TRP A 575 10.38 -25.79 -10.51
N LYS A 576 11.58 -26.37 -10.37
CA LYS A 576 11.74 -27.69 -9.73
C LYS A 576 11.39 -27.67 -8.25
N ASN A 577 11.82 -26.64 -7.53
CA ASN A 577 11.54 -26.51 -6.11
C ASN A 577 10.04 -26.32 -5.84
N LEU A 578 9.33 -25.64 -6.74
CA LEU A 578 7.87 -25.49 -6.69
C LEU A 578 7.14 -26.81 -6.96
N ALA A 579 7.61 -27.61 -7.92
CA ALA A 579 7.00 -28.89 -8.27
C ALA A 579 7.14 -29.98 -7.20
N SER A 580 8.07 -29.85 -6.25
CA SER A 580 8.32 -30.86 -5.22
C SER A 580 8.91 -30.24 -3.95
N PRO A 581 8.08 -29.77 -2.99
CA PRO A 581 8.54 -29.12 -1.78
C PRO A 581 9.33 -30.02 -0.80
N SER A 582 9.41 -31.33 -1.05
CA SER A 582 9.82 -32.34 -0.06
C SER A 582 11.22 -32.94 -0.25
N GLN A 583 12.09 -32.41 -1.12
CA GLN A 583 13.48 -32.88 -1.21
C GLN A 583 14.52 -31.74 -1.33
N THR A 584 15.32 -31.58 -0.28
CA THR A 584 16.59 -30.85 -0.28
C THR A 584 17.62 -31.51 -1.20
N SER A 585 18.32 -30.67 -1.97
CA SER A 585 19.53 -30.94 -2.78
C SER A 585 19.38 -31.90 -3.98
N VAL A 586 19.19 -31.32 -5.15
CA VAL A 586 19.42 -32.00 -6.44
C VAL A 586 20.88 -31.77 -6.83
N THR A 587 21.63 -32.86 -7.01
CA THR A 587 23.08 -32.86 -7.24
C THR A 587 23.51 -32.76 -8.70
N ASN A 588 22.59 -32.70 -9.68
CA ASN A 588 22.91 -32.43 -11.09
C ASN A 588 21.78 -31.67 -11.80
N ILE A 589 22.06 -30.43 -12.21
CA ILE A 589 21.20 -29.62 -13.07
C ILE A 589 21.56 -29.96 -14.53
N PRO A 590 20.58 -30.31 -15.39
CA PRO A 590 20.88 -30.66 -16.78
C PRO A 590 21.43 -29.45 -17.53
N ILE A 591 22.48 -29.67 -18.33
CA ILE A 591 23.01 -28.66 -19.26
C ILE A 591 22.15 -28.74 -20.54
N PRO A 592 21.45 -27.66 -20.93
CA PRO A 592 20.64 -27.67 -22.15
C PRO A 592 21.54 -27.72 -23.40
N ASP A 593 21.25 -28.64 -24.31
CA ASP A 593 21.85 -28.70 -25.65
C ASP A 593 20.99 -27.86 -26.61
N LEU A 594 21.11 -26.53 -26.48
CA LEU A 594 20.35 -25.51 -27.20
C LEU A 594 21.30 -24.41 -27.74
N GLN A 595 20.94 -23.80 -28.86
CA GLN A 595 21.61 -22.60 -29.34
C GLN A 595 21.38 -21.42 -28.38
N PRO A 596 22.25 -20.39 -28.38
CA PRO A 596 22.12 -19.26 -27.44
C PRO A 596 20.76 -18.54 -27.51
N ASN A 597 20.20 -18.37 -28.71
CA ASN A 597 18.87 -17.78 -28.91
C ASN A 597 17.75 -18.69 -28.38
N GLU A 598 17.80 -19.98 -28.66
CA GLU A 598 16.82 -20.96 -28.18
C GLU A 598 16.82 -21.06 -26.64
N SER A 599 18.00 -20.96 -26.03
CA SER A 599 18.17 -20.91 -24.58
C SER A 599 17.55 -19.64 -23.97
N ALA A 600 17.77 -18.48 -24.58
CA ALA A 600 17.17 -17.22 -24.15
C ALA A 600 15.64 -17.24 -24.26
N ASP A 601 15.13 -17.79 -25.37
CA ASP A 601 13.69 -17.94 -25.62
C ASP A 601 13.03 -18.91 -24.61
N LEU A 602 13.70 -20.01 -24.26
CA LEU A 602 13.24 -20.92 -23.22
C LEU A 602 13.22 -20.25 -21.83
N ILE A 603 14.23 -19.45 -21.48
CA ILE A 603 14.25 -18.69 -20.23
C ILE A 603 13.05 -17.74 -20.19
N LYS A 604 12.84 -16.97 -21.26
CA LYS A 604 11.71 -16.04 -21.37
C LYS A 604 10.36 -16.73 -21.25
N PHE A 605 10.20 -17.92 -21.86
CA PHE A 605 9.00 -18.74 -21.69
C PHE A 605 8.75 -19.10 -20.21
N LEU A 606 9.80 -19.53 -19.50
CA LEU A 606 9.74 -19.87 -18.07
C LEU A 606 9.44 -18.65 -17.19
N GLU A 607 9.93 -17.47 -17.53
CA GLU A 607 9.59 -16.21 -16.85
C GLU A 607 8.11 -15.86 -17.03
N LEU A 608 7.61 -15.93 -18.28
CA LEU A 608 6.23 -15.62 -18.61
C LEU A 608 5.23 -16.55 -17.92
N LEU A 609 5.57 -17.83 -17.73
CA LEU A 609 4.74 -18.77 -16.98
C LEU A 609 4.49 -18.31 -15.52
N THR A 610 5.39 -17.52 -14.91
CA THR A 610 5.19 -16.95 -13.55
C THR A 610 4.16 -15.82 -13.51
N THR A 611 3.70 -15.35 -14.67
CA THR A 611 2.67 -14.32 -14.78
C THR A 611 1.27 -14.90 -15.01
N THR A 612 1.18 -16.21 -15.26
CA THR A 612 -0.08 -16.92 -15.52
C THR A 612 -0.94 -17.05 -14.27
N THR A 613 -2.25 -17.12 -14.46
CA THR A 613 -3.21 -17.28 -13.37
C THR A 613 -3.01 -18.61 -12.62
N ASP A 614 -2.72 -19.70 -13.35
CA ASP A 614 -2.39 -21.02 -12.78
C ASP A 614 -1.20 -20.99 -11.82
N TYR A 615 -0.19 -20.15 -12.09
CA TYR A 615 0.95 -19.96 -11.19
C TYR A 615 0.58 -19.07 -9.99
N LYS A 616 -0.21 -18.01 -10.20
CA LYS A 616 -0.56 -17.06 -9.14
C LYS A 616 -1.43 -17.69 -8.05
N ASP A 617 -2.37 -18.58 -8.41
CA ASP A 617 -3.20 -19.33 -7.46
C ASP A 617 -2.38 -20.39 -6.70
N GLU A 618 -2.34 -20.28 -5.38
CA GLU A 618 -1.61 -21.20 -4.48
C GLU A 618 -2.06 -22.67 -4.62
N ASN A 619 -3.32 -22.92 -4.99
CA ASN A 619 -3.85 -24.28 -5.13
C ASN A 619 -3.37 -24.97 -6.41
N THR A 620 -3.06 -24.21 -7.45
CA THR A 620 -2.65 -24.73 -8.76
C THR A 620 -1.18 -24.54 -9.07
N ARG A 621 -0.48 -23.66 -8.33
CA ARG A 621 0.94 -23.33 -8.55
C ARG A 621 1.86 -24.55 -8.59
N ASN A 622 1.72 -25.47 -7.64
CA ASN A 622 2.56 -26.67 -7.58
C ASN A 622 2.31 -27.59 -8.79
N PHE A 623 1.04 -27.76 -9.14
CA PHE A 623 0.65 -28.56 -10.30
C PHE A 623 1.18 -27.93 -11.60
N MET A 624 1.09 -26.61 -11.75
CA MET A 624 1.69 -25.87 -12.86
C MET A 624 3.20 -26.12 -12.95
N ALA A 625 3.90 -26.08 -11.82
CA ALA A 625 5.32 -26.37 -11.79
C ALA A 625 5.65 -27.83 -12.18
N GLU A 626 4.85 -28.81 -11.77
CA GLU A 626 4.99 -30.20 -12.21
C GLU A 626 4.87 -30.34 -13.72
N ARG A 627 3.89 -29.66 -14.34
CA ARG A 627 3.70 -29.63 -15.79
C ARG A 627 4.94 -29.10 -16.51
N VAL A 628 5.44 -27.94 -16.08
CA VAL A 628 6.67 -27.33 -16.62
C VAL A 628 7.85 -28.29 -16.52
N ILE A 629 8.07 -28.92 -15.37
CA ILE A 629 9.19 -29.84 -15.17
C ILE A 629 9.07 -31.11 -16.03
N SER A 630 7.85 -31.57 -16.33
CA SER A 630 7.63 -32.74 -17.17
C SER A 630 8.03 -32.55 -18.65
N ILE A 631 7.89 -31.33 -19.19
CA ILE A 631 8.17 -31.04 -20.61
C ILE A 631 9.65 -30.74 -20.87
N LEU A 632 10.36 -30.15 -19.90
CA LEU A 632 11.73 -29.64 -20.10
C LEU A 632 12.71 -30.70 -20.63
N PRO A 633 12.70 -31.98 -20.20
CA PRO A 633 13.62 -33.00 -20.72
C PRO A 633 13.56 -33.21 -22.24
N PHE A 634 12.42 -32.94 -22.87
CA PHE A 634 12.21 -33.11 -24.31
C PHE A 634 12.65 -31.89 -25.12
N ILE A 635 12.82 -30.74 -24.46
CA ILE A 635 13.29 -29.49 -25.05
C ILE A 635 14.81 -29.38 -24.93
N ILE A 636 15.37 -29.73 -23.76
CA ILE A 636 16.76 -29.45 -23.43
C ILE A 636 17.75 -30.51 -23.89
N LYS A 637 17.28 -31.69 -24.32
CA LYS A 637 18.13 -32.78 -24.83
C LYS A 637 17.91 -32.98 -26.31
N LYS A 638 19.00 -33.13 -27.05
CA LYS A 638 18.96 -33.47 -28.47
C LYS A 638 18.26 -34.81 -28.69
N SER A 639 17.14 -34.75 -29.41
CA SER A 639 16.31 -35.89 -29.77
C SER A 639 15.57 -35.58 -31.07
N GLU A 640 15.04 -36.60 -31.72
CA GLU A 640 14.22 -36.44 -32.94
C GLU A 640 12.95 -35.59 -32.72
N TYR A 641 12.57 -35.31 -31.46
CA TYR A 641 11.39 -34.51 -31.10
C TYR A 641 11.75 -33.08 -30.67
N GLN A 642 13.03 -32.78 -30.44
CA GLN A 642 13.47 -31.50 -29.86
C GLN A 642 13.01 -30.32 -30.72
N GLU A 643 13.20 -30.42 -32.04
CA GLU A 643 12.81 -29.37 -32.99
C GLU A 643 11.30 -29.15 -33.02
N HIS A 644 10.50 -30.22 -32.98
CA HIS A 644 9.05 -30.12 -32.93
C HIS A 644 8.57 -29.40 -31.65
N PHE A 645 9.14 -29.75 -30.49
CA PHE A 645 8.81 -29.12 -29.21
C PHE A 645 9.25 -27.66 -29.16
N LEU A 646 10.44 -27.33 -29.68
CA LEU A 646 10.91 -25.95 -29.81
C LEU A 646 9.99 -25.13 -30.72
N ASN A 647 9.55 -25.70 -31.86
CA ASN A 647 8.61 -25.03 -32.75
C ASN A 647 7.26 -24.73 -32.07
N ILE A 648 6.73 -25.65 -31.27
CA ILE A 648 5.51 -25.39 -30.47
C ILE A 648 5.76 -24.24 -29.48
N LEU A 649 6.85 -24.30 -28.72
CA LEU A 649 7.20 -23.29 -27.71
C LEU A 649 7.37 -21.90 -28.34
N PHE A 650 8.09 -21.82 -29.46
CA PHE A 650 8.38 -20.57 -30.15
C PHE A 650 7.17 -19.96 -30.85
N SER A 651 6.22 -20.80 -31.30
CA SER A 651 5.00 -20.33 -31.98
C SER A 651 4.16 -19.38 -31.12
N TYR A 652 4.28 -19.47 -29.79
CA TYR A 652 3.47 -18.69 -28.85
C TYR A 652 4.28 -17.74 -27.94
N LEU A 653 5.61 -17.77 -28.00
CA LEU A 653 6.49 -16.84 -27.25
C LEU A 653 6.26 -15.36 -27.58
N SER A 654 5.73 -15.09 -28.77
CA SER A 654 5.36 -13.77 -29.25
C SER A 654 3.85 -13.50 -29.16
N SER A 655 3.08 -14.38 -28.51
CA SER A 655 1.64 -14.21 -28.26
C SER A 655 1.35 -13.90 -26.79
N CYS A 656 0.09 -13.59 -26.44
CA CYS A 656 -0.35 -13.25 -25.08
C CYS A 656 0.01 -14.30 -24.01
N ILE A 657 -0.21 -13.97 -22.73
CA ILE A 657 -0.12 -14.95 -21.62
C ILE A 657 -0.99 -16.20 -21.88
N ASP A 658 -2.15 -16.05 -22.55
CA ASP A 658 -2.99 -17.21 -22.93
C ASP A 658 -2.27 -18.11 -23.95
N GLY A 659 -1.46 -17.54 -24.85
CA GLY A 659 -0.60 -18.28 -25.75
C GLY A 659 0.49 -19.08 -25.02
N ILE A 660 1.00 -18.56 -23.89
CA ILE A 660 1.97 -19.27 -23.06
C ILE A 660 1.34 -20.48 -22.36
N ASN A 661 0.15 -20.33 -21.77
CA ASN A 661 -0.61 -21.47 -21.21
C ASN A 661 -1.04 -22.46 -22.30
N PHE A 662 -1.48 -21.95 -23.44
CA PHE A 662 -1.87 -22.76 -24.59
C PHE A 662 -0.67 -23.55 -25.14
N SER A 663 0.50 -22.93 -25.23
CA SER A 663 1.74 -23.61 -25.63
C SER A 663 2.07 -24.76 -24.70
N LEU A 664 1.87 -24.60 -23.39
CA LEU A 664 2.09 -25.69 -22.44
C LEU A 664 1.09 -26.85 -22.69
N ASN A 665 -0.17 -26.55 -22.99
CA ASN A 665 -1.16 -27.57 -23.36
C ASN A 665 -0.79 -28.32 -24.65
N GLU A 666 -0.30 -27.62 -25.67
CA GLU A 666 0.13 -28.25 -26.93
C GLU A 666 1.36 -29.15 -26.73
N LEU A 667 2.32 -28.72 -25.90
CA LEU A 667 3.49 -29.53 -25.56
C LEU A 667 3.09 -30.82 -24.82
N GLU A 668 2.15 -30.73 -23.88
CA GLU A 668 1.60 -31.91 -23.19
C GLU A 668 0.82 -32.82 -24.13
N THR A 669 0.09 -32.25 -25.08
CA THR A 669 -0.64 -33.02 -26.09
C THR A 669 0.32 -33.77 -27.01
N ALA A 670 1.40 -33.13 -27.45
CA ALA A 670 2.46 -33.77 -28.23
C ALA A 670 3.13 -34.91 -27.45
N LEU A 671 3.35 -34.72 -26.14
CA LEU A 671 3.88 -35.77 -25.27
C LEU A 671 2.92 -36.96 -25.13
N LEU A 672 1.61 -36.70 -24.97
CA LEU A 672 0.59 -37.75 -24.89
C LEU A 672 0.53 -38.61 -26.16
N ILE A 673 0.59 -37.98 -27.34
CA ILE A 673 0.61 -38.69 -28.63
C ILE A 673 1.82 -39.63 -28.69
N LYS A 674 3.00 -39.09 -28.39
CA LYS A 674 4.25 -39.83 -28.41
C LYS A 674 4.24 -41.02 -27.45
N ASP A 675 3.75 -40.83 -26.22
CA ASP A 675 3.67 -41.90 -25.24
C ASP A 675 2.68 -42.99 -25.67
N ALA A 676 1.54 -42.62 -26.26
CA ALA A 676 0.56 -43.56 -26.77
C ALA A 676 1.08 -44.37 -27.97
N GLU A 677 1.81 -43.71 -28.88
CA GLU A 677 2.46 -44.35 -30.02
C GLU A 677 3.51 -45.38 -29.56
N ALA A 678 4.41 -44.96 -28.66
CA ALA A 678 5.45 -45.84 -28.12
C ALA A 678 4.85 -47.03 -27.35
N GLN A 679 3.79 -46.82 -26.58
CA GLN A 679 3.07 -47.89 -25.88
C GLN A 679 2.39 -48.86 -26.86
N ALA A 680 1.79 -48.34 -27.93
CA ALA A 680 1.13 -49.16 -28.93
C ALA A 680 2.11 -50.08 -29.64
N MET A 681 3.28 -49.58 -30.04
CA MET A 681 4.33 -50.39 -30.65
C MET A 681 4.92 -51.40 -29.65
N LYS A 682 5.26 -50.96 -28.44
CA LYS A 682 5.86 -51.82 -27.40
C LYS A 682 4.97 -53.00 -27.01
N ASN A 683 3.67 -52.75 -26.85
CA ASN A 683 2.71 -53.77 -26.40
C ASN A 683 2.00 -54.47 -27.57
N ASN A 684 2.28 -54.04 -28.80
CA ASN A 684 1.55 -54.42 -30.01
C ASN A 684 0.01 -54.33 -29.84
N ASN A 685 -0.45 -53.24 -29.23
CA ASN A 685 -1.86 -53.01 -28.89
C ASN A 685 -2.24 -51.54 -29.14
N PRO A 686 -3.12 -51.24 -30.11
CA PRO A 686 -3.42 -49.87 -30.49
C PRO A 686 -4.50 -49.19 -29.63
N SER A 687 -5.00 -49.83 -28.57
CA SER A 687 -6.13 -49.30 -27.78
C SER A 687 -5.89 -47.88 -27.26
N THR A 688 -4.76 -47.64 -26.57
CA THR A 688 -4.40 -46.30 -26.08
C THR A 688 -4.21 -45.30 -27.21
N LEU A 689 -3.58 -45.71 -28.31
CA LEU A 689 -3.37 -44.85 -29.48
C LEU A 689 -4.70 -44.47 -30.15
N LYS A 690 -5.65 -45.39 -30.21
CA LYS A 690 -7.01 -45.14 -30.72
C LYS A 690 -7.78 -44.17 -29.83
N GLU A 691 -7.65 -44.28 -28.51
CA GLU A 691 -8.23 -43.33 -27.56
C GLU A 691 -7.66 -41.92 -27.74
N VAL A 692 -6.34 -41.79 -27.87
CA VAL A 692 -5.69 -40.50 -28.16
C VAL A 692 -6.12 -39.97 -29.53
N GLY A 693 -6.26 -40.83 -30.55
CA GLY A 693 -6.78 -40.46 -31.86
C GLY A 693 -8.18 -39.85 -31.79
N MET A 694 -9.08 -40.40 -30.96
CA MET A 694 -10.40 -39.81 -30.71
C MET A 694 -10.28 -38.40 -30.12
N LYS A 695 -9.41 -38.21 -29.12
CA LYS A 695 -9.18 -36.89 -28.52
C LYS A 695 -8.63 -35.90 -29.55
N MET A 696 -7.72 -36.31 -30.44
CA MET A 696 -7.17 -35.45 -31.49
C MET A 696 -8.20 -35.05 -32.54
N MET A 697 -9.07 -35.99 -32.94
CA MET A 697 -10.19 -35.69 -33.83
C MET A 697 -11.14 -34.66 -33.20
N ILE A 698 -11.44 -34.81 -31.91
CA ILE A 698 -12.27 -33.84 -31.18
C ILE A 698 -11.58 -32.47 -31.10
N LEU A 699 -10.28 -32.41 -30.79
CA LEU A 699 -9.53 -31.13 -30.77
C LEU A 699 -9.50 -30.46 -32.15
N ALA A 700 -9.38 -31.23 -33.23
CA ALA A 700 -9.49 -30.72 -34.60
C ALA A 700 -10.90 -30.14 -34.86
N LYS A 701 -11.94 -30.80 -34.37
CA LYS A 701 -13.32 -30.28 -34.45
C LYS A 701 -13.54 -29.02 -33.63
N ILE A 702 -12.94 -28.92 -32.45
CA ILE A 702 -12.96 -27.71 -31.62
C ILE A 702 -12.28 -26.55 -32.36
N LYS A 703 -11.18 -26.79 -33.07
CA LYS A 703 -10.51 -25.78 -33.90
C LYS A 703 -11.43 -25.26 -35.01
N GLU A 704 -12.16 -26.14 -35.69
CA GLU A 704 -13.17 -25.77 -36.71
C GLU A 704 -14.30 -24.93 -36.09
N ILE A 705 -14.88 -25.37 -34.98
CA ILE A 705 -15.96 -24.66 -34.28
C ILE A 705 -15.48 -23.26 -33.84
N SER A 706 -14.26 -23.17 -33.31
CA SER A 706 -13.66 -21.91 -32.88
C SER A 706 -13.49 -20.94 -34.06
N ALA A 707 -13.00 -21.42 -35.21
CA ALA A 707 -12.84 -20.60 -36.41
C ALA A 707 -14.19 -20.07 -36.95
N GLU A 708 -15.22 -20.91 -36.95
CA GLU A 708 -16.59 -20.49 -37.31
C GLU A 708 -17.17 -19.49 -36.31
N TYR A 709 -16.88 -19.67 -35.03
CA TYR A 709 -17.33 -18.77 -33.97
C TYR A 709 -16.77 -17.35 -34.17
N ILE A 710 -15.46 -17.28 -34.42
CA ILE A 710 -14.74 -16.01 -34.67
C ILE A 710 -15.25 -15.30 -35.92
N THR A 711 -15.59 -16.03 -36.99
CA THR A 711 -16.09 -15.42 -38.23
C THR A 711 -17.53 -14.90 -38.13
N LYS A 712 -18.36 -15.48 -37.26
CA LYS A 712 -19.78 -15.10 -37.09
C LYS A 712 -19.99 -13.97 -36.08
N LYS A 713 -19.19 -13.89 -35.02
CA LYS A 713 -19.17 -12.74 -34.09
C LYS A 713 -18.04 -11.81 -34.51
N LEU A 714 -18.39 -10.65 -35.09
CA LEU A 714 -17.47 -9.56 -35.48
C LEU A 714 -16.82 -8.88 -34.25
N SER A 715 -16.16 -9.65 -33.39
CA SER A 715 -15.45 -9.20 -32.19
C SER A 715 -13.97 -9.48 -32.36
N GLY A 716 -13.11 -8.49 -32.09
CA GLY A 716 -11.65 -8.61 -32.08
C GLY A 716 -11.10 -9.49 -30.95
N ASN A 717 -11.74 -10.63 -30.69
CA ASN A 717 -11.29 -11.62 -29.72
C ASN A 717 -10.13 -12.42 -30.32
N ASP A 718 -9.11 -12.69 -29.51
CA ASP A 718 -7.96 -13.49 -29.92
C ASP A 718 -8.38 -14.95 -30.24
N PRO A 719 -7.98 -15.51 -31.39
CA PRO A 719 -8.29 -16.88 -31.77
C PRO A 719 -7.81 -17.94 -30.77
N VAL A 720 -6.72 -17.70 -30.04
CA VAL A 720 -6.22 -18.63 -29.02
C VAL A 720 -7.13 -18.61 -27.79
N SER A 721 -7.53 -17.43 -27.32
CA SER A 721 -8.47 -17.30 -26.19
C SER A 721 -9.84 -17.94 -26.46
N VAL A 722 -10.39 -17.80 -27.68
CA VAL A 722 -11.66 -18.47 -28.07
C VAL A 722 -11.51 -19.99 -28.08
N ARG A 723 -10.44 -20.49 -28.69
CA ARG A 723 -10.17 -21.93 -28.77
C ARG A 723 -9.97 -22.52 -27.37
N MET A 724 -9.26 -21.82 -26.50
CA MET A 724 -9.03 -22.23 -25.12
C MET A 724 -10.33 -22.23 -24.31
N GLY A 725 -11.22 -21.25 -24.52
CA GLY A 725 -12.57 -21.22 -23.92
C GLY A 725 -13.39 -22.48 -24.24
N PHE A 726 -13.42 -22.90 -25.50
CA PHE A 726 -14.07 -24.15 -25.89
C PHE A 726 -13.35 -25.39 -25.34
N GLN A 727 -12.02 -25.48 -25.43
CA GLN A 727 -11.27 -26.63 -24.90
C GLN A 727 -11.52 -26.86 -23.41
N ILE A 728 -11.51 -25.79 -22.61
CA ILE A 728 -11.78 -25.84 -21.17
C ILE A 728 -13.22 -26.30 -20.92
N GLY A 729 -14.21 -25.66 -21.56
CA GLY A 729 -15.63 -26.00 -21.36
C GLY A 729 -16.00 -27.41 -21.78
N LEU A 730 -15.23 -28.03 -22.68
CA LEU A 730 -15.45 -29.36 -23.23
C LEU A 730 -14.57 -30.45 -22.60
N GLN A 731 -13.59 -30.07 -21.77
CA GLN A 731 -12.57 -30.97 -21.24
C GLN A 731 -13.15 -32.14 -20.44
N GLU A 732 -14.00 -31.87 -19.45
CA GLU A 732 -14.57 -32.91 -18.58
C GLU A 732 -15.44 -33.88 -19.39
N LYS A 733 -16.20 -33.37 -20.35
CA LYS A 733 -17.13 -34.16 -21.16
C LYS A 733 -16.40 -35.14 -22.09
N PHE A 734 -15.30 -34.72 -22.70
CA PHE A 734 -14.58 -35.47 -23.73
C PHE A 734 -13.19 -35.97 -23.30
N ASN A 735 -12.80 -35.76 -22.04
CA ASN A 735 -11.51 -36.16 -21.47
C ASN A 735 -10.31 -35.63 -22.28
N LEU A 736 -10.32 -34.33 -22.60
CA LEU A 736 -9.32 -33.69 -23.46
C LEU A 736 -7.98 -33.45 -22.72
N PRO A 737 -6.83 -33.57 -23.42
CA PRO A 737 -5.51 -33.27 -22.84
C PRO A 737 -5.28 -31.77 -22.63
N GLY A 738 -4.32 -31.43 -21.76
CA GLY A 738 -3.96 -30.05 -21.38
C GLY A 738 -4.75 -29.56 -20.17
N LEU A 739 -4.16 -29.62 -18.98
CA LEU A 739 -4.83 -29.27 -17.72
C LEU A 739 -4.46 -27.85 -17.25
N ALA A 740 -5.27 -26.85 -17.58
CA ALA A 740 -5.38 -25.65 -16.75
C ALA A 740 -6.58 -25.88 -15.79
N LYS A 741 -6.30 -26.13 -14.50
CA LYS A 741 -7.37 -26.39 -13.50
C LYS A 741 -8.00 -25.11 -12.97
N SER A 742 -7.27 -24.00 -13.09
CA SER A 742 -7.77 -22.66 -12.83
C SER A 742 -7.97 -22.03 -14.22
N MET A 743 -8.94 -21.17 -14.51
CA MET A 743 -9.70 -20.25 -13.69
C MET A 743 -10.80 -19.66 -14.59
N HIS A 744 -11.74 -18.89 -14.05
CA HIS A 744 -12.50 -17.72 -14.56
C HIS A 744 -12.67 -17.36 -16.08
N PHE A 745 -12.24 -18.17 -17.05
CA PHE A 745 -12.05 -17.84 -18.47
C PHE A 745 -13.26 -18.07 -19.38
N ILE A 746 -14.26 -18.84 -18.94
CA ILE A 746 -15.55 -18.93 -19.65
C ILE A 746 -16.14 -17.52 -19.84
N THR A 747 -15.91 -16.63 -18.88
CA THR A 747 -16.43 -15.26 -18.91
C THR A 747 -15.77 -14.36 -19.97
N PHE A 748 -14.55 -14.66 -20.44
CA PHE A 748 -13.72 -13.71 -21.21
C PHE A 748 -13.40 -14.12 -22.65
N SER A 749 -13.54 -15.40 -23.01
CA SER A 749 -13.49 -15.83 -24.43
C SER A 749 -14.70 -15.34 -25.25
N GLY A 750 -15.73 -14.85 -24.57
CA GLY A 750 -17.06 -14.58 -25.14
C GLY A 750 -17.89 -15.86 -25.35
N VAL A 751 -17.29 -17.04 -25.16
CA VAL A 751 -17.93 -18.37 -25.25
C VAL A 751 -18.70 -18.63 -23.97
N ASN A 752 -20.03 -18.55 -24.05
CA ASN A 752 -20.90 -18.80 -22.91
C ASN A 752 -21.31 -20.29 -22.83
N GLN A 753 -22.05 -20.66 -21.78
CA GLN A 753 -22.49 -22.05 -21.60
C GLN A 753 -23.38 -22.56 -22.76
N GLU A 754 -24.20 -21.70 -23.38
CA GLU A 754 -25.04 -22.08 -24.52
C GLU A 754 -24.19 -22.43 -25.75
N ASP A 755 -23.09 -21.71 -25.96
CA ASP A 755 -22.11 -21.99 -27.02
C ASP A 755 -21.42 -23.35 -26.76
N ILE A 756 -21.06 -23.64 -25.51
CA ILE A 756 -20.50 -24.95 -25.09
C ILE A 756 -21.51 -26.07 -25.34
N ASP A 757 -22.76 -25.91 -24.94
CA ASP A 757 -23.80 -26.93 -25.11
C ASP A 757 -24.04 -27.25 -26.60
N LYS A 758 -24.04 -26.22 -27.47
CA LYS A 758 -24.10 -26.41 -28.93
C LYS A 758 -22.88 -27.15 -29.46
N ALA A 759 -21.68 -26.84 -28.96
CA ALA A 759 -20.47 -27.54 -29.34
C ALA A 759 -20.49 -29.02 -28.89
N ILE A 760 -21.00 -29.33 -27.70
CA ILE A 760 -21.16 -30.72 -27.22
C ILE A 760 -22.02 -31.53 -28.18
N ILE A 761 -23.17 -30.99 -28.60
CA ILE A 761 -24.07 -31.67 -29.55
C ILE A 761 -23.35 -31.91 -30.87
N ARG A 762 -22.76 -30.86 -31.46
CA ARG A 762 -22.07 -30.96 -32.75
C ARG A 762 -20.92 -31.95 -32.74
N ILE A 763 -20.11 -31.96 -31.68
CA ILE A 763 -19.00 -32.91 -31.53
C ILE A 763 -19.54 -34.32 -31.35
N SER A 764 -20.56 -34.52 -30.50
CA SER A 764 -21.15 -35.84 -30.28
C SER A 764 -21.75 -36.45 -31.56
N ASP A 765 -22.29 -35.60 -32.44
CA ASP A 765 -22.89 -36.03 -33.72
C ASP A 765 -21.86 -36.27 -34.83
N SER A 766 -20.65 -35.68 -34.75
CA SER A 766 -19.65 -35.68 -35.84
C SER A 766 -18.27 -36.25 -35.45
N CYS A 767 -18.14 -36.79 -34.26
CA CYS A 767 -16.93 -37.47 -33.77
C CYS A 767 -17.28 -38.88 -33.28
N THR A 768 -17.85 -39.68 -34.18
CA THR A 768 -18.25 -41.08 -33.93
C THR A 768 -17.11 -42.07 -34.17
N ASP A 769 -17.25 -43.32 -33.73
CA ASP A 769 -16.27 -44.39 -34.01
C ASP A 769 -16.05 -44.63 -35.52
N ALA A 770 -17.08 -44.40 -36.35
CA ALA A 770 -16.99 -44.53 -37.79
C ALA A 770 -16.10 -43.44 -38.39
N GLU A 771 -16.30 -42.19 -37.95
CA GLU A 771 -15.49 -41.04 -38.38
C GLU A 771 -14.06 -41.13 -37.82
N LEU A 772 -13.88 -41.65 -36.61
CA LEU A 772 -12.56 -41.94 -36.06
C LEU A 772 -11.78 -42.87 -36.99
N ASN A 773 -12.39 -43.95 -37.48
CA ASN A 773 -11.69 -44.85 -38.40
C ASN A 773 -11.27 -44.14 -39.71
N ILE A 774 -12.02 -43.15 -40.18
CA ILE A 774 -11.63 -42.31 -41.33
C ILE A 774 -10.47 -41.39 -40.95
N PHE A 775 -10.58 -40.67 -39.83
CA PHE A 775 -9.53 -39.79 -39.32
C PHE A 775 -8.19 -40.52 -39.18
N LEU A 776 -8.21 -41.72 -38.61
CA LEU A 776 -7.02 -42.55 -38.41
C LEU A 776 -6.31 -42.93 -39.73
N THR A 777 -7.00 -42.93 -40.89
CA THR A 777 -6.34 -43.20 -42.19
C THR A 777 -5.39 -42.09 -42.65
N THR A 778 -5.47 -40.92 -42.02
CA THR A 778 -4.66 -39.73 -42.36
C THR A 778 -3.86 -39.22 -41.17
N TRP A 779 -3.95 -39.90 -40.02
CA TRP A 779 -3.29 -39.47 -38.79
C TRP A 779 -1.94 -40.20 -38.66
N GLU A 780 -0.85 -39.44 -38.80
CA GLU A 780 0.52 -39.97 -38.94
C GLU A 780 0.95 -40.98 -37.84
N PRO A 781 0.63 -40.79 -36.54
CA PRO A 781 0.95 -41.79 -35.51
C PRO A 781 0.27 -43.15 -35.75
N TRP A 782 -0.94 -43.15 -36.33
CA TRP A 782 -1.63 -44.38 -36.69
C TRP A 782 -1.00 -45.05 -37.91
N GLU A 783 -0.61 -44.28 -38.92
CA GLU A 783 0.12 -44.79 -40.09
C GLU A 783 1.44 -45.44 -39.67
N LYS A 784 2.19 -44.80 -38.75
CA LYS A 784 3.41 -45.36 -38.18
C LYS A 784 3.16 -46.70 -37.49
N TYR A 785 2.11 -46.79 -36.68
CA TYR A 785 1.71 -48.06 -36.05
C TYR A 785 1.32 -49.12 -37.09
N GLN A 786 0.59 -48.75 -38.14
CA GLN A 786 0.25 -49.68 -39.23
C GLN A 786 1.50 -50.17 -39.97
N ARG A 787 2.46 -49.28 -40.25
CA ARG A 787 3.75 -49.64 -40.83
C ARG A 787 4.51 -50.59 -39.91
N PHE A 788 4.57 -50.32 -38.61
CA PHE A 788 5.14 -51.22 -37.61
C PHE A 788 4.51 -52.62 -37.65
N CYS A 789 3.18 -52.73 -37.73
CA CYS A 789 2.49 -54.03 -37.83
C CYS A 789 2.79 -54.79 -39.13
N TYR A 790 3.22 -54.09 -40.19
CA TYR A 790 3.56 -54.70 -41.48
C TYR A 790 5.01 -55.21 -41.54
N ILE A 791 5.84 -54.87 -40.53
CA ILE A 791 7.23 -55.31 -40.47
C ILE A 791 7.28 -56.82 -40.19
N PRO A 792 7.93 -57.63 -41.06
CA PRO A 792 8.12 -59.05 -40.79
C PRO A 792 9.02 -59.26 -39.55
N LYS A 793 9.12 -60.48 -39.02
CA LYS A 793 10.17 -60.76 -38.02
C LYS A 793 11.48 -61.03 -38.76
N PHE A 794 12.63 -60.61 -38.21
CA PHE A 794 13.94 -60.82 -38.84
C PHE A 794 14.15 -62.27 -39.30
N ASP A 795 13.81 -63.25 -38.44
CA ASP A 795 13.97 -64.67 -38.75
C ASP A 795 13.14 -65.16 -39.94
N THR A 796 12.03 -64.48 -40.26
CA THR A 796 11.11 -64.84 -41.34
C THR A 796 11.56 -64.34 -42.71
N LEU A 797 12.57 -63.48 -42.77
CA LEU A 797 13.13 -63.00 -44.03
C LEU A 797 13.87 -64.11 -44.78
N SER A 798 13.82 -64.05 -46.11
CA SER A 798 14.61 -64.94 -46.97
C SER A 798 16.10 -64.60 -46.87
N SER A 799 16.96 -65.62 -46.92
CA SER A 799 18.40 -65.45 -46.68
C SER A 799 19.22 -65.38 -47.96
N VAL A 800 20.22 -64.50 -47.98
CA VAL A 800 21.22 -64.41 -49.05
C VAL A 800 22.63 -64.65 -48.48
N PRO A 801 23.39 -65.62 -49.02
CA PRO A 801 24.76 -65.87 -48.60
C PRO A 801 25.72 -64.79 -49.13
N VAL A 802 26.61 -64.28 -48.27
CA VAL A 802 27.65 -63.30 -48.63
C VAL A 802 29.02 -63.70 -48.09
N ILE A 803 30.08 -63.26 -48.77
CA ILE A 803 31.48 -63.56 -48.39
C ILE A 803 31.89 -62.77 -47.14
N ASN A 804 31.48 -61.50 -47.07
CA ASN A 804 31.73 -60.59 -45.94
C ASN A 804 30.47 -59.76 -45.67
N ILE A 805 30.24 -59.39 -44.41
CA ILE A 805 29.22 -58.41 -44.01
C ILE A 805 29.90 -57.05 -43.83
N ASN A 806 29.56 -56.09 -44.68
CA ASN A 806 30.01 -54.69 -44.59
C ASN A 806 29.23 -53.91 -43.51
N GLU A 807 29.77 -52.74 -43.13
CA GLU A 807 29.10 -51.77 -42.26
C GLU A 807 27.72 -51.36 -42.81
N CYS A 808 26.79 -51.09 -41.88
CA CYS A 808 25.46 -50.58 -42.19
C CYS A 808 25.57 -49.22 -42.89
N ALA A 809 24.98 -49.09 -44.07
CA ALA A 809 25.00 -47.82 -44.81
C ALA A 809 24.24 -46.66 -44.13
N ILE A 810 23.38 -46.95 -43.14
CA ILE A 810 22.63 -45.94 -42.38
C ILE A 810 23.39 -45.55 -41.10
N LEU A 811 23.92 -46.52 -40.37
CA LEU A 811 24.54 -46.31 -39.05
C LEU A 811 26.07 -46.15 -39.13
N HIS A 812 26.69 -46.54 -40.24
CA HIS A 812 28.14 -46.65 -40.41
C HIS A 812 28.81 -47.54 -39.33
N ASP A 813 28.14 -48.62 -38.95
CA ASP A 813 28.60 -49.62 -37.96
C ASP A 813 28.07 -51.02 -38.33
N THR A 814 28.68 -52.09 -37.80
CA THR A 814 28.21 -53.48 -37.98
C THR A 814 27.38 -53.95 -36.78
N CYS A 815 26.26 -54.64 -37.02
CA CYS A 815 25.45 -55.25 -35.98
C CYS A 815 25.12 -56.72 -36.29
N ASN A 816 24.48 -57.42 -35.35
CA ASN A 816 24.17 -58.85 -35.49
C ASN A 816 23.08 -59.12 -36.55
N GLU A 817 22.05 -58.27 -36.62
CA GLU A 817 20.93 -58.44 -37.55
C GLU A 817 21.12 -57.54 -38.77
N MET A 818 21.75 -58.09 -39.80
CA MET A 818 22.05 -57.36 -41.04
C MET A 818 21.22 -57.90 -42.21
N VAL A 819 20.73 -56.98 -43.03
CA VAL A 819 19.94 -57.27 -44.23
C VAL A 819 20.57 -56.67 -45.48
N LEU A 820 20.26 -57.27 -46.63
CA LEU A 820 20.55 -56.78 -47.95
C LEU A 820 19.31 -56.07 -48.52
N LEU A 821 19.49 -54.82 -48.95
CA LEU A 821 18.49 -54.04 -49.68
C LEU A 821 19.21 -53.29 -50.81
N ASN A 822 18.77 -53.46 -52.06
CA ASN A 822 19.39 -52.81 -53.23
C ASN A 822 20.92 -53.03 -53.35
N ASN A 823 21.43 -54.22 -53.01
CA ASN A 823 22.85 -54.55 -52.90
C ASN A 823 23.64 -53.80 -51.81
N VAL A 824 22.95 -53.13 -50.88
CA VAL A 824 23.53 -52.41 -49.75
C VAL A 824 23.26 -53.17 -48.46
N HIS A 825 24.25 -53.21 -47.56
CA HIS A 825 24.13 -53.85 -46.25
C HIS A 825 23.57 -52.83 -45.25
N VAL A 826 22.52 -53.21 -44.54
CA VAL A 826 21.81 -52.32 -43.61
C VAL A 826 21.48 -53.08 -42.33
N SER A 827 21.55 -52.39 -41.20
CA SER A 827 21.02 -52.88 -39.92
C SER A 827 19.51 -53.05 -40.02
N TYR A 828 19.01 -54.21 -39.61
CA TYR A 828 17.58 -54.49 -39.61
C TYR A 828 16.79 -53.48 -38.78
N ASP A 829 17.25 -53.19 -37.56
CA ASP A 829 16.62 -52.21 -36.67
C ASP A 829 16.61 -50.80 -37.27
N ALA A 830 17.71 -50.38 -37.89
CA ALA A 830 17.79 -49.07 -38.54
C ALA A 830 16.83 -48.96 -39.73
N LEU A 831 16.73 -50.03 -40.54
CA LEU A 831 15.78 -50.10 -41.64
C LEU A 831 14.33 -50.09 -41.14
N CYS A 832 14.04 -50.83 -40.07
CA CYS A 832 12.71 -50.84 -39.44
C CYS A 832 12.33 -49.44 -38.95
N LYS A 833 13.23 -48.75 -38.24
CA LYS A 833 12.99 -47.38 -37.78
C LYS A 833 12.71 -46.43 -38.95
N PHE A 834 13.55 -46.46 -39.98
CA PHE A 834 13.36 -45.64 -41.18
C PHE A 834 12.03 -45.94 -41.90
N PHE A 835 11.66 -47.22 -42.00
CA PHE A 835 10.40 -47.64 -42.61
C PHE A 835 9.18 -47.20 -41.79
N ILE A 836 9.25 -47.26 -40.45
CA ILE A 836 8.18 -46.74 -39.59
C ILE A 836 7.99 -45.25 -39.85
N ASP A 837 9.06 -44.48 -39.95
CA ASP A 837 8.98 -43.02 -40.13
C ASP A 837 8.47 -42.63 -41.54
N SER A 838 8.95 -43.28 -42.60
CA SER A 838 8.70 -42.83 -43.98
C SER A 838 7.87 -43.76 -44.86
N GLY A 839 7.85 -45.07 -44.55
CA GLY A 839 7.33 -46.11 -45.45
C GLY A 839 8.20 -46.37 -46.69
N ASN A 840 9.30 -45.64 -46.85
CA ASN A 840 10.10 -45.63 -48.08
C ASN A 840 11.42 -46.38 -47.93
N ASN A 841 12.02 -46.68 -49.07
CA ASN A 841 13.38 -47.17 -49.19
C ASN A 841 14.36 -46.03 -48.89
N PRO A 842 15.30 -46.19 -47.93
CA PRO A 842 16.22 -45.14 -47.54
C PRO A 842 17.20 -44.68 -48.63
N PHE A 843 17.35 -45.44 -49.72
CA PHE A 843 18.30 -45.13 -50.78
C PHE A 843 17.65 -44.63 -52.07
N THR A 844 16.41 -45.06 -52.36
CA THR A 844 15.69 -44.64 -53.58
C THR A 844 14.54 -43.69 -53.29
N ASN A 845 14.07 -43.63 -52.04
CA ASN A 845 12.89 -42.90 -51.60
C ASN A 845 11.55 -43.35 -52.23
N ASP A 846 11.54 -44.51 -52.90
CA ASP A 846 10.30 -45.19 -53.34
C ASP A 846 9.71 -46.04 -52.21
N VAL A 847 8.48 -46.53 -52.35
CA VAL A 847 7.85 -47.41 -51.35
C VAL A 847 8.71 -48.66 -51.10
N LEU A 848 9.00 -48.97 -49.82
CA LEU A 848 9.77 -50.16 -49.48
C LEU A 848 8.88 -51.41 -49.53
N HIS A 849 9.26 -52.37 -50.36
CA HIS A 849 8.65 -53.70 -50.36
C HIS A 849 9.52 -54.69 -49.58
N TRP A 850 8.99 -55.25 -48.49
CA TRP A 850 9.70 -56.23 -47.65
C TRP A 850 10.10 -57.53 -48.39
N SER A 851 9.55 -57.79 -49.58
CA SER A 851 10.00 -58.87 -50.47
C SER A 851 11.44 -58.69 -50.97
N ASP A 852 11.92 -57.45 -51.01
CA ASP A 852 13.22 -57.08 -51.56
C ASP A 852 14.31 -57.03 -50.47
N VAL A 853 13.93 -57.31 -49.22
CA VAL A 853 14.79 -57.32 -48.05
C VAL A 853 15.16 -58.76 -47.71
N HIS A 854 16.47 -59.05 -47.70
CA HIS A 854 16.98 -60.38 -47.43
C HIS A 854 17.91 -60.39 -46.23
N LYS A 855 17.78 -61.36 -45.31
CA LYS A 855 18.74 -61.53 -44.21
C LYS A 855 20.10 -62.01 -44.73
N LEU A 856 21.17 -61.39 -44.26
CA LEU A 856 22.53 -61.77 -44.65
C LEU A 856 23.03 -62.96 -43.84
N ILE A 857 23.60 -63.95 -44.52
CA ILE A 857 24.26 -65.10 -43.89
C ILE A 857 25.69 -65.20 -44.43
N LEU A 858 26.68 -65.36 -43.56
CA LEU A 858 28.06 -65.58 -43.99
C LEU A 858 28.20 -66.97 -44.64
N SER A 859 28.69 -67.01 -45.88
CA SER A 859 29.03 -68.27 -46.54
C SER A 859 30.38 -68.77 -46.02
N HIS A 860 30.39 -69.87 -45.26
CA HIS A 860 31.64 -70.59 -44.99
C HIS A 860 32.10 -71.27 -46.29
N LYS A 861 33.27 -70.87 -46.78
CA LYS A 861 33.99 -71.65 -47.80
C LYS A 861 34.62 -72.88 -47.17
#